data_AF-A0A2P6VR20-F1
#
_entry.id   AF-A0A2P6VR20-F1
#
_cell.length_a   1.000
_cell.length_b   1.000
_cell.length_c   1.000
_cell.angle_alpha   90.00
_cell.angle_beta   90.00
_cell.angle_gamma   90.00
#
_symmetry.space_group_name_H-M   'P 1'
#
loop_
_entity.id
_entity.type
_entity.pdbx_description
1 polymer ?
#
loop_
_entity_poly.entity_id
_entity_poly.type
_entity_poly.pdbx_seq_one_letter_code
_entity_poly.pdbx_strand_id
1 'polypeptide(L)'
;MAVALRLRGAQELAVSSALALAFEHGGAPPAAAAASLAHLLARTSATATTAVSAAYGSAVLEVLRNSTAAAAALAEGLTSNDAALEEGCMQALAAVRRHSGCRELRRLLEDARGQAAALDGAVDMGRFDALAADSAAACTAARAAWRRGGSGGEGERPGGGATLQAREVAAGSMTLLGWLARQASKDEKEHRRKQQQRQKQQQDHQKQQQQQQHQKQQQQAATAKQHERQAAKAASHAAAGPRPRPPKGPCGTPGQPPAGGATHPLPLAAALVKHRPSWNTVRLSDTSLVQQPWEGRDAVRVRYPAGSGTPSSGLRGGVQLHGAPPCLRGGATDVLLRFDFCAAPGFDWTRGGKLGGGLLVGQGAAAGYRHSSTAASARTTWGPDGEVMLYVYKMEGTQQDTAYATVAKLGAGCGDHLFPGTFKARAGEWSSVVIRVRLNTPGRADGVAGMGLNGSYVDYSKMVWRASAESLITEVMLVTFFGGSWCTPVETFIDFANVAVTAAAAAKRAAAAAAQAGSGQQQQPGHLNRRSTLLASLHASAAVLLADLPANAQQQDPAVLTVGAGRQYATISEALQRAPPGVVVEVAGGRYAERLLISQAVTVRAAPGEAVEVVWQTQAPYEATVEVGPVAGDAVVVLSGLRIRHSSPSIANNYAVRLEGCNAVLADCDISSTSGDGVGIEGGTPQLARCAVHHCARHGVAVFGDLYGGGCSAVLDGCSFQDNKLDGLLVRDGAQPAVTACEINGNGGWGLELRDAGGSFADNTISGNAKGSVAYALLFEEVDTARMVVENKLDRPVHSLGRV
;
A
#
# COMPACT_ATOMS: atom_id res chain seq x y z
N MET A 1 22.97 19.21 23.26
CA MET A 1 22.26 18.04 23.84
C MET A 1 22.49 16.73 23.08
N ALA A 2 22.34 16.68 21.74
CA ALA A 2 22.61 15.45 20.97
C ALA A 2 24.07 14.97 21.02
N VAL A 3 25.05 15.87 21.19
CA VAL A 3 26.48 15.52 21.37
C VAL A 3 26.76 14.97 22.79
N ALA A 4 26.01 15.38 23.81
CA ALA A 4 26.15 14.86 25.19
C ALA A 4 25.49 13.47 25.36
N LEU A 5 24.42 13.19 24.61
CA LEU A 5 23.81 11.85 24.54
C LEU A 5 24.68 10.86 23.75
N ARG A 6 25.39 11.32 22.70
CA ARG A 6 26.35 10.48 21.95
C ARG A 6 27.61 10.14 22.75
N LEU A 7 28.05 11.01 23.67
CA LEU A 7 29.18 10.71 24.57
C LEU A 7 28.80 9.78 25.74
N ARG A 8 27.55 9.83 26.24
CA ARG A 8 27.05 8.89 27.28
C ARG A 8 26.85 7.47 26.75
N GLY A 9 26.28 7.31 25.56
CA GLY A 9 26.11 5.99 24.94
C GLY A 9 27.45 5.30 24.60
N ALA A 10 28.49 6.09 24.31
CA ALA A 10 29.84 5.57 24.06
C ALA A 10 30.56 5.10 25.35
N GLN A 11 30.26 5.69 26.51
CA GLN A 11 30.82 5.25 27.80
C GLN A 11 30.15 3.99 28.35
N GLU A 12 28.84 3.82 28.16
CA GLU A 12 28.13 2.62 28.61
C GLU A 12 28.51 1.38 27.78
N LEU A 13 28.71 1.52 26.47
CA LEU A 13 29.21 0.42 25.63
C LEU A 13 30.64 0.00 25.98
N ALA A 14 31.52 0.96 26.30
CA ALA A 14 32.92 0.67 26.65
C ALA A 14 33.06 -0.11 27.97
N VAL A 15 32.17 0.14 28.95
CA VAL A 15 32.16 -0.55 30.24
C VAL A 15 31.58 -1.96 30.12
N SER A 16 30.52 -2.15 29.32
CA SER A 16 30.00 -3.49 29.02
C SER A 16 30.99 -4.36 28.23
N SER A 17 31.74 -3.78 27.28
CA SER A 17 32.78 -4.51 26.54
C SER A 17 33.99 -4.86 27.41
N ALA A 18 34.37 -4.03 28.39
CA ALA A 18 35.46 -4.33 29.33
C ALA A 18 35.08 -5.44 30.35
N LEU A 19 33.81 -5.52 30.75
CA LEU A 19 33.28 -6.60 31.61
C LEU A 19 33.20 -7.95 30.89
N ALA A 20 32.86 -7.95 29.60
CA ALA A 20 32.84 -9.16 28.77
C ALA A 20 34.26 -9.73 28.56
N LEU A 21 35.25 -8.86 28.30
CA LEU A 21 36.67 -9.24 28.14
C LEU A 21 37.31 -9.76 29.44
N ALA A 22 36.85 -9.31 30.61
CA ALA A 22 37.35 -9.81 31.90
C ALA A 22 36.83 -11.23 32.25
N PHE A 23 35.62 -11.58 31.79
CA PHE A 23 35.04 -12.91 31.97
C PHE A 23 35.61 -13.96 31.00
N GLU A 24 36.04 -13.56 29.80
CA GLU A 24 36.66 -14.46 28.81
C GLU A 24 38.11 -14.86 29.14
N HIS A 25 38.78 -14.20 30.09
CA HIS A 25 40.16 -14.50 30.49
C HIS A 25 40.34 -14.97 31.94
N GLY A 26 39.27 -15.40 32.61
CA GLY A 26 39.34 -16.25 33.81
C GLY A 26 39.90 -15.62 35.09
N GLY A 27 40.03 -14.30 35.17
CA GLY A 27 40.46 -13.60 36.39
C GLY A 27 39.31 -12.84 37.06
N ALA A 28 38.98 -13.18 38.31
CA ALA A 28 38.05 -12.37 39.11
C ALA A 28 38.64 -10.96 39.39
N PRO A 29 37.88 -9.86 39.26
CA PRO A 29 38.43 -8.52 39.48
C PRO A 29 38.70 -8.26 40.98
N PRO A 30 39.74 -7.47 41.33
CA PRO A 30 40.08 -7.16 42.71
C PRO A 30 38.96 -6.33 43.38
N ALA A 31 38.71 -6.61 44.67
CA ALA A 31 37.59 -6.08 45.47
C ALA A 31 37.40 -4.53 45.43
N ALA A 32 38.45 -3.77 45.09
CA ALA A 32 38.39 -2.32 44.94
C ALA A 32 37.60 -1.84 43.70
N ALA A 33 37.54 -2.64 42.62
CA ALA A 33 36.81 -2.30 41.40
C ALA A 33 35.28 -2.48 41.59
N ALA A 34 34.86 -3.51 42.32
CA ALA A 34 33.45 -3.73 42.67
C ALA A 34 32.92 -2.66 43.64
N ALA A 35 33.74 -2.22 44.60
CA ALA A 35 33.39 -1.14 45.52
C ALA A 35 33.19 0.21 44.80
N SER A 36 34.02 0.50 43.79
CA SER A 36 33.90 1.74 43.01
C SER A 36 32.67 1.73 42.08
N LEU A 37 32.29 0.55 41.56
CA LEU A 37 31.09 0.37 40.73
C LEU A 37 29.79 0.51 41.56
N ALA A 38 29.78 -0.05 42.79
CA ALA A 38 28.69 0.12 43.75
C ALA A 38 28.53 1.60 44.16
N HIS A 39 29.64 2.33 44.29
CA HIS A 39 29.62 3.75 44.64
C HIS A 39 29.08 4.64 43.51
N LEU A 40 29.25 4.23 42.24
CA LEU A 40 28.76 4.93 41.06
C LEU A 40 27.26 4.69 40.81
N LEU A 41 26.77 3.47 41.07
CA LEU A 41 25.34 3.12 40.98
C LEU A 41 24.50 3.72 42.11
N ALA A 42 25.10 4.08 43.25
CA ALA A 42 24.41 4.68 44.39
C ALA A 42 24.05 6.18 44.21
N ARG A 43 24.45 6.85 43.11
CA ARG A 43 24.22 8.30 42.89
C ARG A 43 23.18 8.63 41.79
N THR A 44 22.47 7.65 41.25
CA THR A 44 21.31 7.87 40.36
C THR A 44 20.03 7.41 41.08
N SER A 45 19.04 8.30 41.15
CA SER A 45 18.07 8.39 42.26
C SER A 45 16.98 7.31 42.39
N ALA A 46 16.60 7.05 43.66
CA ALA A 46 15.37 6.46 44.23
C ALA A 46 15.21 4.92 44.12
N THR A 47 15.31 4.09 45.18
CA THR A 47 14.84 4.24 46.57
C THR A 47 15.67 3.36 47.53
N ALA A 48 15.86 3.83 48.77
CA ALA A 48 16.69 3.23 49.83
C ALA A 48 16.25 1.83 50.32
N THR A 49 15.07 1.37 49.92
CA THR A 49 14.54 0.03 50.25
C THR A 49 15.36 -1.08 49.60
N THR A 50 15.81 -0.88 48.37
CA THR A 50 16.61 -1.87 47.63
C THR A 50 18.01 -2.03 48.23
N ALA A 51 18.55 -0.96 48.84
CA ALA A 51 19.86 -0.98 49.49
C ALA A 51 19.83 -1.73 50.85
N VAL A 52 18.73 -1.66 51.60
CA VAL A 52 18.55 -2.41 52.85
C VAL A 52 18.27 -3.89 52.59
N SER A 53 17.45 -4.24 51.58
CA SER A 53 17.27 -5.64 51.15
C SER A 53 18.54 -6.25 50.55
N ALA A 54 19.36 -5.45 49.86
CA ALA A 54 20.67 -5.89 49.35
C ALA A 54 21.70 -6.05 50.47
N ALA A 55 21.75 -5.15 51.46
CA ALA A 55 22.68 -5.25 52.58
C ALA A 55 22.32 -6.41 53.55
N TYR A 56 21.03 -6.61 53.83
CA TYR A 56 20.56 -7.72 54.68
C TYR A 56 20.60 -9.06 53.92
N GLY A 57 20.27 -9.06 52.63
CA GLY A 57 20.43 -10.21 51.74
C GLY A 57 21.90 -10.60 51.58
N SER A 58 22.82 -9.63 51.50
CA SER A 58 24.26 -9.88 51.44
C SER A 58 24.81 -10.43 52.76
N ALA A 59 24.35 -9.94 53.92
CA ALA A 59 24.76 -10.49 55.22
C ALA A 59 24.26 -11.93 55.44
N VAL A 60 23.02 -12.24 55.01
CA VAL A 60 22.47 -13.61 55.03
C VAL A 60 23.19 -14.50 54.01
N LEU A 61 23.47 -14.00 52.81
CA LEU A 61 24.22 -14.72 51.78
C LEU A 61 25.70 -14.94 52.14
N GLU A 62 26.32 -14.07 52.94
CA GLU A 62 27.70 -14.19 53.39
C GLU A 62 27.84 -15.20 54.54
N VAL A 63 26.82 -15.30 55.41
CA VAL A 63 26.67 -16.39 56.40
C VAL A 63 26.37 -17.73 55.72
N LEU A 64 25.58 -17.74 54.64
CA LEU A 64 25.29 -18.94 53.84
C LEU A 64 26.46 -19.34 52.91
N ARG A 65 27.26 -18.39 52.40
CA ARG A 65 28.41 -18.63 51.51
C ARG A 65 29.58 -19.32 52.18
N ASN A 66 29.76 -19.17 53.49
CA ASN A 66 30.82 -19.88 54.23
C ASN A 66 30.47 -21.34 54.56
N SER A 67 29.35 -21.86 54.04
CA SER A 67 28.88 -23.24 54.21
C SER A 67 28.72 -23.93 52.84
N THR A 68 29.82 -24.12 52.12
CA THR A 68 29.85 -24.47 50.68
C THR A 68 29.33 -25.86 50.27
N ALA A 69 28.67 -26.61 51.16
CA ALA A 69 27.93 -27.82 50.79
C ALA A 69 26.39 -27.63 50.85
N ALA A 70 25.89 -26.73 51.70
CA ALA A 70 24.45 -26.54 51.89
C ALA A 70 23.81 -25.68 50.78
N ALA A 71 24.56 -24.74 50.20
CA ALA A 71 24.08 -23.89 49.12
C ALA A 71 23.93 -24.64 47.78
N ALA A 72 24.69 -25.72 47.56
CA ALA A 72 24.58 -26.55 46.36
C ALA A 72 23.33 -27.46 46.40
N ALA A 73 23.01 -28.02 47.57
CA ALA A 73 21.81 -28.86 47.74
C ALA A 73 20.49 -28.06 47.71
N LEU A 74 20.50 -26.79 48.13
CA LEU A 74 19.29 -25.95 48.10
C LEU A 74 18.93 -25.45 46.68
N ALA A 75 19.90 -25.42 45.76
CA ALA A 75 19.70 -24.93 44.40
C ALA A 75 19.08 -25.98 43.45
N GLU A 76 19.19 -27.28 43.77
CA GLU A 76 18.62 -28.37 42.93
C GLU A 76 17.37 -29.04 43.55
N GLY A 77 16.98 -28.68 44.77
CA GLY A 77 15.97 -29.42 45.56
C GLY A 77 14.61 -28.75 45.79
N LEU A 78 14.08 -27.96 44.85
CA LEU A 78 12.75 -27.34 44.99
C LEU A 78 11.63 -28.03 44.19
N THR A 79 11.71 -29.36 44.02
CA THR A 79 10.56 -30.23 43.79
C THR A 79 10.83 -31.67 44.28
N SER A 80 10.75 -31.97 45.58
CA SER A 80 10.23 -33.23 46.16
C SER A 80 10.65 -33.42 47.63
N ASN A 81 9.76 -34.06 48.42
CA ASN A 81 9.99 -34.46 49.81
C ASN A 81 11.07 -35.54 49.90
N ASP A 82 12.17 -35.35 50.64
CA ASP A 82 12.83 -36.43 51.38
C ASP A 82 13.94 -35.95 52.33
N ALA A 83 14.36 -36.85 53.22
CA ALA A 83 15.24 -36.73 54.40
C ALA A 83 16.54 -35.87 54.35
N ALA A 84 16.86 -35.21 53.24
CA ALA A 84 18.00 -34.29 53.09
C ALA A 84 17.80 -32.94 53.84
N LEU A 85 16.57 -32.55 54.13
CA LEU A 85 16.26 -31.33 54.88
C LEU A 85 16.71 -31.43 56.36
N GLU A 86 16.63 -32.63 56.94
CA GLU A 86 16.94 -32.87 58.36
C GLU A 86 18.47 -32.87 58.60
N GLU A 87 19.23 -33.45 57.67
CA GLU A 87 20.70 -33.39 57.62
C GLU A 87 21.20 -31.94 57.43
N GLY A 88 20.59 -31.18 56.52
CA GLY A 88 20.95 -29.79 56.24
C GLY A 88 20.68 -28.84 57.41
N CYS A 89 19.57 -29.01 58.12
CA CYS A 89 19.26 -28.23 59.32
C CYS A 89 20.24 -28.54 60.48
N MET A 90 20.67 -29.79 60.64
CA MET A 90 21.64 -30.19 61.67
C MET A 90 23.04 -29.63 61.39
N GLN A 91 23.44 -29.52 60.12
CA GLN A 91 24.71 -28.92 59.70
C GLN A 91 24.72 -27.37 59.84
N ALA A 92 23.59 -26.70 59.55
CA ALA A 92 23.43 -25.26 59.79
C ALA A 92 23.48 -24.90 61.28
N LEU A 93 22.86 -25.72 62.14
CA LEU A 93 22.94 -25.59 63.60
C LEU A 93 24.37 -25.84 64.14
N ALA A 94 25.14 -26.72 63.50
CA ALA A 94 26.56 -26.92 63.82
C ALA A 94 27.47 -25.76 63.36
N ALA A 95 27.08 -25.00 62.33
CA ALA A 95 27.81 -23.82 61.85
C ALA A 95 27.58 -22.58 62.76
N VAL A 96 26.34 -22.35 63.21
CA VAL A 96 26.02 -21.31 64.21
C VAL A 96 26.76 -21.54 65.54
N ARG A 97 27.06 -22.81 65.86
CA ARG A 97 27.82 -23.26 67.03
C ARG A 97 29.27 -22.71 67.10
N ARG A 98 29.82 -22.17 66.00
CA ARG A 98 31.23 -21.70 65.92
C ARG A 98 31.43 -20.18 65.91
N HIS A 99 30.38 -19.37 65.98
CA HIS A 99 30.53 -17.91 66.03
C HIS A 99 29.69 -17.25 67.14
N SER A 100 30.22 -16.17 67.70
CA SER A 100 29.74 -15.36 68.82
C SER A 100 28.40 -14.63 68.59
N GLY A 101 27.34 -15.38 68.27
CA GLY A 101 26.07 -14.88 67.71
C GLY A 101 25.23 -13.92 68.56
N CYS A 102 25.50 -13.70 69.85
CA CYS A 102 24.72 -12.74 70.64
C CYS A 102 25.26 -11.31 70.61
N ARG A 103 26.52 -11.06 70.20
CA ARG A 103 27.07 -9.69 70.12
C ARG A 103 26.82 -9.06 68.75
N GLU A 104 27.01 -9.84 67.69
CA GLU A 104 26.80 -9.35 66.32
C GLU A 104 25.32 -9.11 66.01
N LEU A 105 24.43 -10.01 66.44
CA LEU A 105 22.98 -9.82 66.30
C LEU A 105 22.48 -8.58 67.05
N ARG A 106 23.04 -8.30 68.22
CA ARG A 106 22.67 -7.13 69.02
C ARG A 106 23.10 -5.83 68.35
N ARG A 107 24.32 -5.80 67.80
CA ARG A 107 24.82 -4.69 66.99
C ARG A 107 23.97 -4.46 65.73
N LEU A 108 23.60 -5.53 65.02
CA LEU A 108 22.76 -5.43 63.82
C LEU A 108 21.34 -4.93 64.13
N LEU A 109 20.76 -5.34 65.27
CA LEU A 109 19.46 -4.81 65.73
C LEU A 109 19.55 -3.33 66.14
N GLU A 110 20.67 -2.89 66.73
CA GLU A 110 20.92 -1.49 67.07
C GLU A 110 21.10 -0.62 65.80
N ASP A 111 21.86 -1.10 64.81
CA ASP A 111 22.01 -0.41 63.52
C ASP A 111 20.67 -0.31 62.77
N ALA A 112 19.87 -1.38 62.78
CA ALA A 112 18.53 -1.39 62.18
C ALA A 112 17.55 -0.45 62.89
N ARG A 113 17.63 -0.35 64.22
CA ARG A 113 16.82 0.60 65.01
C ARG A 113 17.17 2.05 64.67
N GLY A 114 18.46 2.37 64.52
CA GLY A 114 18.92 3.70 64.12
C GLY A 114 18.42 4.11 62.74
N GLN A 115 18.42 3.18 61.79
CA GLN A 115 17.88 3.43 60.44
C GLN A 115 16.35 3.54 60.42
N ALA A 116 15.65 2.76 61.23
CA ALA A 116 14.19 2.86 61.36
C ALA A 116 13.74 4.17 62.04
N ALA A 117 14.47 4.65 63.05
CA ALA A 117 14.19 5.94 63.71
C ALA A 117 14.37 7.14 62.78
N ALA A 118 15.19 7.02 61.73
CA ALA A 118 15.39 8.07 60.71
C ALA A 118 14.24 8.17 59.68
N LEU A 119 13.27 7.24 59.72
CA LEU A 119 12.10 7.22 58.84
C LEU A 119 10.89 7.90 59.54
N ASP A 120 10.96 9.23 59.60
CA ASP A 120 10.01 10.22 60.16
C ASP A 120 8.56 9.73 60.42
N GLY A 121 8.36 8.98 61.53
CA GLY A 121 7.06 8.49 61.99
C GLY A 121 6.40 7.34 61.21
N ALA A 122 7.08 6.79 60.19
CA ALA A 122 6.51 5.75 59.30
C ALA A 122 6.59 4.32 59.90
N VAL A 123 7.27 4.14 61.03
CA VAL A 123 7.51 2.83 61.67
C VAL A 123 7.04 2.89 63.13
N ASP A 124 6.22 1.92 63.56
CA ASP A 124 5.84 1.77 64.98
C ASP A 124 7.04 1.26 65.79
N MET A 125 7.81 2.20 66.31
CA MET A 125 9.05 1.93 67.05
C MET A 125 8.80 1.18 68.36
N GLY A 126 7.64 1.36 68.99
CA GLY A 126 7.29 0.62 70.21
C GLY A 126 7.12 -0.88 69.93
N ARG A 127 6.51 -1.22 68.79
CA ARG A 127 6.35 -2.61 68.37
C ARG A 127 7.65 -3.22 67.82
N PHE A 128 8.48 -2.44 67.15
CA PHE A 128 9.82 -2.85 66.71
C PHE A 128 10.71 -3.21 67.91
N ASP A 129 10.75 -2.34 68.92
CA ASP A 129 11.57 -2.52 70.12
C ASP A 129 11.13 -3.75 70.93
N ALA A 130 9.82 -4.03 71.01
CA ALA A 130 9.29 -5.23 71.66
C ALA A 130 9.75 -6.52 70.96
N LEU A 131 9.63 -6.58 69.62
CA LEU A 131 10.04 -7.75 68.83
C LEU A 131 11.56 -7.98 68.86
N ALA A 132 12.35 -6.89 68.85
CA ALA A 132 13.80 -6.97 68.99
C ALA A 132 14.21 -7.45 70.39
N ALA A 133 13.51 -6.99 71.44
CA ALA A 133 13.73 -7.42 72.82
C ALA A 133 13.41 -8.91 73.01
N ASP A 134 12.28 -9.40 72.49
CA ASP A 134 11.90 -10.81 72.55
C ASP A 134 12.93 -11.70 71.82
N SER A 135 13.41 -11.25 70.66
CA SER A 135 14.42 -11.98 69.88
C SER A 135 15.77 -12.06 70.62
N ALA A 136 16.18 -10.97 71.28
CA ALA A 136 17.41 -10.94 72.09
C ALA A 136 17.28 -11.77 73.38
N ALA A 137 16.11 -11.75 74.03
CA ALA A 137 15.81 -12.54 75.22
C ALA A 137 15.81 -14.04 74.91
N ALA A 138 15.17 -14.46 73.81
CA ALA A 138 15.17 -15.85 73.35
C ALA A 138 16.58 -16.34 72.99
N CYS A 139 17.39 -15.51 72.35
CA CYS A 139 18.80 -15.83 72.05
C CYS A 139 19.64 -16.01 73.33
N THR A 140 19.41 -15.18 74.35
CA THR A 140 20.08 -15.26 75.65
C THR A 140 19.65 -16.51 76.44
N ALA A 141 18.35 -16.83 76.44
CA ALA A 141 17.79 -18.01 77.09
C ALA A 141 18.33 -19.31 76.47
N ALA A 142 18.36 -19.40 75.13
CA ALA A 142 18.93 -20.53 74.41
C ALA A 142 20.41 -20.77 74.79
N ARG A 143 21.20 -19.70 74.92
CA ARG A 143 22.61 -19.76 75.32
C ARG A 143 22.81 -20.21 76.78
N ALA A 144 21.92 -19.80 77.69
CA ALA A 144 21.94 -20.19 79.10
C ALA A 144 21.46 -21.64 79.34
N ALA A 145 20.53 -22.14 78.53
CA ALA A 145 20.13 -23.55 78.54
C ALA A 145 21.24 -24.46 78.02
N TRP A 146 21.93 -24.04 76.95
CA TRP A 146 23.00 -24.82 76.33
C TRP A 146 24.24 -24.97 77.22
N ARG A 147 24.63 -23.91 77.96
CA ARG A 147 25.70 -23.98 78.96
C ARG A 147 25.41 -24.95 80.11
N ARG A 148 24.14 -25.23 80.41
CA ARG A 148 23.72 -26.18 81.45
C ARG A 148 23.68 -27.64 80.97
N GLY A 149 23.70 -27.89 79.66
CA GLY A 149 23.77 -29.22 79.06
C GLY A 149 25.15 -29.62 78.54
N GLY A 150 26.19 -28.83 78.83
CA GLY A 150 27.54 -28.95 78.25
C GLY A 150 28.59 -29.54 79.20
N SER A 151 28.28 -30.63 79.89
CA SER A 151 29.28 -31.45 80.61
C SER A 151 28.92 -32.94 80.49
N GLY A 152 29.16 -33.52 79.31
CA GLY A 152 28.99 -34.94 79.04
C GLY A 152 29.67 -35.28 77.72
N GLY A 153 30.50 -36.32 77.71
CA GLY A 153 31.38 -36.69 76.61
C GLY A 153 30.68 -37.07 75.30
N GLU A 154 31.48 -37.16 74.25
CA GLU A 154 31.09 -37.51 72.88
C GLU A 154 30.11 -38.69 72.82
N GLY A 155 28.91 -38.47 72.24
CA GLY A 155 28.02 -39.57 71.90
C GLY A 155 26.51 -39.35 71.95
N GLU A 156 25.99 -38.26 72.55
CA GLU A 156 24.53 -38.07 72.67
C GLU A 156 24.01 -36.82 71.93
N ARG A 157 22.95 -37.03 71.12
CA ARG A 157 22.21 -35.95 70.42
C ARG A 157 21.56 -35.02 71.46
N PRO A 158 21.63 -33.68 71.31
CA PRO A 158 21.01 -32.76 72.26
C PRO A 158 19.48 -32.91 72.25
N GLY A 159 18.88 -33.10 73.43
CA GLY A 159 17.45 -33.33 73.63
C GLY A 159 16.55 -32.18 73.13
N GLY A 160 15.30 -32.54 72.77
CA GLY A 160 14.33 -31.73 72.01
C GLY A 160 13.95 -30.33 72.54
N GLY A 161 14.39 -29.94 73.74
CA GLY A 161 14.16 -28.59 74.28
C GLY A 161 14.98 -27.49 73.59
N ALA A 162 16.20 -27.79 73.13
CA ALA A 162 17.06 -26.82 72.45
C ALA A 162 16.62 -26.54 71.00
N THR A 163 15.99 -27.52 70.34
CA THR A 163 15.45 -27.41 68.97
C THR A 163 14.13 -26.67 68.91
N LEU A 164 13.29 -26.72 69.95
CA LEU A 164 12.03 -25.96 70.00
C LEU A 164 12.29 -24.45 70.12
N GLN A 165 13.25 -24.05 70.96
CA GLN A 165 13.57 -22.64 71.21
C GLN A 165 14.32 -21.96 70.06
N ALA A 166 15.12 -22.71 69.29
CA ALA A 166 15.73 -22.20 68.06
C ALA A 166 14.69 -21.90 66.96
N ARG A 167 13.59 -22.66 66.91
CA ARG A 167 12.47 -22.42 65.97
C ARG A 167 11.69 -21.16 66.33
N GLU A 168 11.55 -20.82 67.61
CA GLU A 168 10.88 -19.59 68.06
C GLU A 168 11.69 -18.33 67.69
N VAL A 169 13.02 -18.36 67.81
CA VAL A 169 13.90 -17.25 67.38
C VAL A 169 13.82 -17.02 65.86
N ALA A 170 13.79 -18.10 65.07
CA ALA A 170 13.62 -18.03 63.62
C ALA A 170 12.22 -17.49 63.23
N ALA A 171 11.18 -17.90 63.95
CA ALA A 171 9.81 -17.43 63.72
C ALA A 171 9.64 -15.93 64.05
N GLY A 172 10.24 -15.44 65.14
CA GLY A 172 10.23 -14.01 65.49
C GLY A 172 10.92 -13.14 64.43
N SER A 173 12.08 -13.58 63.94
CA SER A 173 12.86 -12.88 62.91
C SER A 173 12.13 -12.83 61.56
N MET A 174 11.49 -13.94 61.16
CA MET A 174 10.71 -14.01 59.91
C MET A 174 9.44 -13.14 59.96
N THR A 175 8.83 -13.00 61.13
CA THR A 175 7.65 -12.15 61.31
C THR A 175 8.00 -10.66 61.17
N LEU A 176 9.14 -10.24 61.72
CA LEU A 176 9.64 -8.86 61.58
C LEU A 176 9.99 -8.53 60.12
N LEU A 177 10.67 -9.45 59.41
CA LEU A 177 11.00 -9.30 57.98
C LEU A 177 9.75 -9.21 57.10
N GLY A 178 8.75 -10.06 57.36
CA GLY A 178 7.48 -10.05 56.63
C GLY A 178 6.64 -8.79 56.87
N TRP A 179 6.80 -8.12 58.01
CA TRP A 179 6.13 -6.84 58.28
C TRP A 179 6.82 -5.67 57.58
N LEU A 180 8.16 -5.58 57.65
CA LEU A 180 8.95 -4.55 56.98
C LEU A 180 8.76 -4.57 55.46
N ALA A 181 8.73 -5.75 54.85
CA ALA A 181 8.49 -5.92 53.41
C ALA A 181 7.09 -5.42 52.97
N ARG A 182 6.08 -5.54 53.84
CA ARG A 182 4.71 -5.10 53.55
C ARG A 182 4.55 -3.59 53.64
N GLN A 183 5.28 -2.91 54.52
CA GLN A 183 5.27 -1.45 54.59
C GLN A 183 5.99 -0.82 53.40
N ALA A 184 7.17 -1.35 53.06
CA ALA A 184 7.92 -0.93 51.87
C ALA A 184 7.11 -1.03 50.57
N SER A 185 6.31 -2.08 50.41
CA SER A 185 5.47 -2.27 49.22
C SER A 185 4.30 -1.29 49.12
N LYS A 186 3.77 -0.80 50.25
CA LYS A 186 2.67 0.19 50.24
C LYS A 186 3.19 1.57 49.82
N ASP A 187 4.32 2.00 50.36
CA ASP A 187 4.92 3.29 50.02
C ASP A 187 5.39 3.34 48.57
N GLU A 188 5.94 2.23 48.05
CA GLU A 188 6.35 2.15 46.65
C GLU A 188 5.16 2.27 45.68
N LYS A 189 4.01 1.67 46.02
CA LYS A 189 2.78 1.78 45.21
C LYS A 189 2.21 3.20 45.22
N GLU A 190 2.24 3.88 46.38
CA GLU A 190 1.75 5.26 46.47
C GLU A 190 2.69 6.25 45.77
N HIS A 191 4.01 6.05 45.88
CA HIS A 191 4.99 6.87 45.19
C HIS A 191 4.93 6.69 43.67
N ARG A 192 4.73 5.46 43.16
CA ARG A 192 4.51 5.19 41.74
C ARG A 192 3.25 5.85 41.21
N ARG A 193 2.14 5.84 41.98
CA ARG A 193 0.90 6.54 41.63
C ARG A 193 1.10 8.05 41.49
N LYS A 194 1.74 8.69 42.46
CA LYS A 194 2.04 10.13 42.43
C LYS A 194 2.97 10.50 41.26
N GLN A 195 3.94 9.63 40.94
CA GLN A 195 4.85 9.84 39.81
C GLN A 195 4.14 9.70 38.45
N GLN A 196 3.28 8.69 38.29
CA GLN A 196 2.44 8.53 37.08
C GLN A 196 1.49 9.71 36.89
N GLN A 197 0.91 10.24 37.97
CA GLN A 197 0.02 11.39 37.90
C GLN A 197 0.76 12.67 37.48
N ARG A 198 1.99 12.88 37.99
CA ARG A 198 2.85 14.00 37.55
C ARG A 198 3.31 13.86 36.10
N GLN A 199 3.65 12.65 35.65
CA GLN A 199 4.00 12.40 34.25
C GLN A 199 2.82 12.65 33.32
N LYS A 200 1.61 12.23 33.71
CA LYS A 200 0.39 12.50 32.94
C LYS A 200 0.11 14.01 32.84
N GLN A 201 0.22 14.75 33.95
CA GLN A 201 0.06 16.20 33.94
C GLN A 201 1.10 16.91 33.07
N GLN A 202 2.37 16.47 33.06
CA GLN A 202 3.39 17.02 32.18
C GLN A 202 3.12 16.71 30.70
N GLN A 203 2.65 15.50 30.39
CA GLN A 203 2.26 15.12 29.02
C GLN A 203 1.05 15.91 28.53
N ASP A 204 0.03 16.10 29.38
CA ASP A 204 -1.15 16.88 29.03
C ASP A 204 -0.80 18.36 28.83
N HIS A 205 0.10 18.91 29.64
CA HIS A 205 0.61 20.27 29.47
C HIS A 205 1.43 20.42 28.17
N GLN A 206 2.28 19.45 27.83
CA GLN A 206 2.99 19.43 26.54
C GLN A 206 2.03 19.31 25.35
N LYS A 207 0.99 18.48 25.45
CA LYS A 207 -0.05 18.35 24.42
C LYS A 207 -0.79 19.67 24.22
N GLN A 208 -1.18 20.36 25.29
CA GLN A 208 -1.81 21.68 25.17
C GLN A 208 -0.88 22.71 24.51
N GLN A 209 0.40 22.73 24.88
CA GLN A 209 1.37 23.64 24.24
C GLN A 209 1.55 23.33 22.75
N GLN A 210 1.64 22.05 22.37
CA GLN A 210 1.69 21.62 20.97
C GLN A 210 0.41 21.97 20.21
N GLN A 211 -0.75 21.82 20.83
CA GLN A 211 -2.04 22.15 20.23
C GLN A 211 -2.20 23.66 20.01
N GLN A 212 -1.72 24.49 20.96
CA GLN A 212 -1.67 25.95 20.79
C GLN A 212 -0.66 26.37 19.71
N GLN A 213 0.50 25.71 19.62
CA GLN A 213 1.45 25.94 18.53
C GLN A 213 0.86 25.55 17.18
N HIS A 214 0.16 24.42 17.11
CA HIS A 214 -0.50 23.95 15.90
C HIS A 214 -1.63 24.91 15.47
N GLN A 215 -2.45 25.39 16.40
CA GLN A 215 -3.45 26.42 16.12
C GLN A 215 -2.81 27.72 15.62
N LYS A 216 -1.71 28.19 16.24
CA LYS A 216 -0.96 29.35 15.74
C LYS A 216 -0.40 29.13 14.34
N GLN A 217 0.15 27.95 14.05
CA GLN A 217 0.65 27.59 12.72
C GLN A 217 -0.49 27.49 11.70
N GLN A 218 -1.64 26.94 12.05
CA GLN A 218 -2.83 26.90 11.20
C GLN A 218 -3.35 28.32 10.91
N GLN A 219 -3.35 29.19 11.90
CA GLN A 219 -3.81 30.58 11.75
C GLN A 219 -2.82 31.40 10.91
N GLN A 220 -1.52 31.18 11.08
CA GLN A 220 -0.47 31.74 10.23
C GLN A 220 -0.56 31.20 8.79
N ALA A 221 -0.81 29.90 8.62
CA ALA A 221 -1.00 29.28 7.29
C ALA A 221 -2.29 29.74 6.60
N ALA A 222 -3.38 29.97 7.35
CA ALA A 222 -4.61 30.54 6.82
C ALA A 222 -4.41 31.99 6.37
N THR A 223 -3.67 32.77 7.17
CA THR A 223 -3.30 34.15 6.82
C THR A 223 -2.37 34.18 5.61
N ALA A 224 -1.38 33.28 5.55
CA ALA A 224 -0.50 33.11 4.39
C ALA A 224 -1.29 32.70 3.13
N LYS A 225 -2.24 31.76 3.23
CA LYS A 225 -3.15 31.38 2.14
C LYS A 225 -4.04 32.54 1.70
N GLN A 226 -4.44 33.42 2.62
CA GLN A 226 -5.22 34.61 2.28
C GLN A 226 -4.36 35.65 1.54
N HIS A 227 -3.11 35.84 1.97
CA HIS A 227 -2.13 36.66 1.26
C HIS A 227 -1.76 36.05 -0.11
N GLU A 228 -1.60 34.73 -0.22
CA GLU A 228 -1.41 34.02 -1.49
C GLU A 228 -2.62 34.14 -2.40
N ARG A 229 -3.85 34.05 -1.89
CA ARG A 229 -5.07 34.28 -2.70
C ARG A 229 -5.14 35.71 -3.22
N GLN A 230 -4.73 36.68 -2.41
CA GLN A 230 -4.65 38.09 -2.84
C GLN A 230 -3.50 38.31 -3.83
N ALA A 231 -2.34 37.66 -3.63
CA ALA A 231 -1.19 37.71 -4.54
C ALA A 231 -1.45 36.97 -5.87
N ALA A 232 -2.15 35.84 -5.86
CA ALA A 232 -2.57 35.09 -7.04
C ALA A 232 -3.65 35.85 -7.83
N LYS A 233 -4.58 36.51 -7.13
CA LYS A 233 -5.55 37.42 -7.76
C LYS A 233 -4.84 38.65 -8.37
N ALA A 234 -3.80 39.17 -7.73
CA ALA A 234 -2.95 40.22 -8.26
C ALA A 234 -2.09 39.75 -9.44
N ALA A 235 -1.53 38.53 -9.40
CA ALA A 235 -0.74 37.94 -10.48
C ALA A 235 -1.59 37.59 -11.71
N SER A 236 -2.84 37.14 -11.51
CA SER A 236 -3.79 36.93 -12.61
C SER A 236 -4.21 38.24 -13.29
N HIS A 237 -4.17 39.37 -12.57
CA HIS A 237 -4.45 40.71 -13.11
C HIS A 237 -3.18 41.38 -13.67
N ALA A 238 -1.98 41.04 -13.18
CA ALA A 238 -0.72 41.62 -13.61
C ALA A 238 -0.13 40.98 -14.90
N ALA A 239 -0.58 39.78 -15.29
CA ALA A 239 -0.17 39.10 -16.54
C ALA A 239 -0.89 39.62 -17.80
N ALA A 240 -1.14 40.92 -17.88
CA ALA A 240 -1.80 41.60 -19.00
C ALA A 240 -0.79 42.23 -19.99
N GLY A 241 0.30 41.50 -20.29
CA GLY A 241 1.11 41.76 -21.49
C GLY A 241 0.50 41.09 -22.72
N PRO A 242 0.90 41.48 -23.96
CA PRO A 242 0.46 40.78 -25.16
C PRO A 242 0.90 39.31 -25.10
N ARG A 243 -0.09 38.41 -25.08
CA ARG A 243 0.15 36.97 -24.90
C ARG A 243 0.86 36.38 -26.13
N PRO A 244 1.93 35.57 -25.94
CA PRO A 244 2.69 35.01 -27.05
C PRO A 244 1.83 34.06 -27.89
N ARG A 245 1.95 34.16 -29.22
CA ARG A 245 1.20 33.31 -30.15
C ARG A 245 1.93 31.98 -30.35
N PRO A 246 1.21 30.85 -30.52
CA PRO A 246 1.84 29.60 -30.90
C PRO A 246 2.59 29.77 -32.24
N PRO A 247 3.74 29.11 -32.42
CA PRO A 247 4.53 29.21 -33.63
C PRO A 247 3.70 28.76 -34.85
N LYS A 248 3.75 29.54 -35.94
CA LYS A 248 3.00 29.25 -37.19
C LYS A 248 3.73 28.29 -38.14
N GLY A 249 5.01 27.98 -37.89
CA GLY A 249 5.88 27.22 -38.80
C GLY A 249 6.27 25.84 -38.24
N PRO A 250 6.84 24.93 -39.05
CA PRO A 250 7.35 23.64 -38.59
C PRO A 250 8.38 23.79 -37.46
N CYS A 251 8.28 22.95 -36.43
CA CYS A 251 9.47 22.60 -35.64
C CYS A 251 10.49 21.95 -36.58
N GLY A 252 11.77 22.03 -36.24
CA GLY A 252 12.86 21.41 -37.00
C GLY A 252 12.45 20.07 -37.57
N THR A 253 12.59 19.94 -38.89
CA THR A 253 12.33 18.70 -39.60
C THR A 253 13.23 17.61 -39.02
N PRO A 254 12.69 16.40 -38.72
CA PRO A 254 13.56 15.24 -38.49
C PRO A 254 14.56 15.14 -39.64
N GLY A 255 15.75 14.61 -39.36
CA GLY A 255 16.80 14.46 -40.37
C GLY A 255 16.31 13.85 -41.68
N GLN A 256 15.27 12.98 -41.63
CA GLN A 256 14.39 12.67 -42.77
C GLN A 256 12.95 12.35 -42.28
N PRO A 257 11.89 13.09 -42.70
CA PRO A 257 10.50 12.70 -42.43
C PRO A 257 10.14 11.36 -43.13
N PRO A 258 9.02 10.70 -42.79
CA PRO A 258 8.57 9.50 -43.50
C PRO A 258 8.54 9.75 -45.01
N ALA A 259 9.29 8.96 -45.78
CA ALA A 259 9.41 9.16 -47.22
C ALA A 259 8.04 9.08 -47.90
N GLY A 260 7.62 10.14 -48.59
CA GLY A 260 6.31 10.22 -49.25
C GLY A 260 5.11 10.38 -48.30
N GLY A 261 5.32 10.70 -47.02
CA GLY A 261 4.25 10.88 -46.04
C GLY A 261 3.50 12.21 -46.16
N ALA A 262 2.17 12.17 -46.04
CA ALA A 262 1.33 13.36 -45.96
C ALA A 262 1.15 13.80 -44.50
N THR A 263 1.07 15.12 -44.27
CA THR A 263 0.79 15.68 -42.94
C THR A 263 -0.70 15.94 -42.78
N HIS A 264 -1.28 15.39 -41.73
CA HIS A 264 -2.70 15.47 -41.40
C HIS A 264 -2.88 16.25 -40.09
N PRO A 265 -3.54 17.42 -40.09
CA PRO A 265 -3.87 18.12 -38.86
C PRO A 265 -4.89 17.30 -38.05
N LEU A 266 -4.78 17.35 -36.72
CA LEU A 266 -5.63 16.63 -35.78
C LEU A 266 -6.30 17.64 -34.84
N PRO A 267 -7.48 18.19 -35.22
CA PRO A 267 -8.00 19.33 -34.48
C PRO A 267 -8.46 18.98 -33.06
N LEU A 268 -7.93 19.69 -32.06
CA LEU A 268 -8.17 19.42 -30.65
C LEU A 268 -9.59 19.79 -30.20
N ALA A 269 -10.16 20.88 -30.70
CA ALA A 269 -11.54 21.23 -30.39
C ALA A 269 -12.52 20.17 -30.92
N ALA A 270 -12.26 19.65 -32.13
CA ALA A 270 -13.07 18.59 -32.73
C ALA A 270 -12.87 17.23 -32.03
N ALA A 271 -11.70 16.97 -31.43
CA ALA A 271 -11.46 15.81 -30.57
C ALA A 271 -12.45 15.71 -29.40
N LEU A 272 -12.88 16.87 -28.91
CA LEU A 272 -13.68 17.03 -27.70
C LEU A 272 -15.18 17.16 -28.00
N VAL A 273 -15.62 16.87 -29.24
CA VAL A 273 -17.05 16.75 -29.60
C VAL A 273 -17.56 15.32 -29.33
N LYS A 274 -18.64 15.18 -28.54
CA LYS A 274 -19.09 13.88 -27.99
C LYS A 274 -19.57 12.90 -29.05
N HIS A 275 -20.19 13.39 -30.13
CA HIS A 275 -20.93 12.54 -31.06
C HIS A 275 -20.22 12.21 -32.37
N ARG A 276 -19.14 12.95 -32.75
CA ARG A 276 -18.35 12.72 -33.98
C ARG A 276 -16.93 13.29 -33.88
N PRO A 277 -16.01 12.66 -33.12
CA PRO A 277 -14.65 13.17 -32.99
C PRO A 277 -13.82 12.97 -34.27
N SER A 278 -13.02 13.98 -34.63
CA SER A 278 -12.27 14.09 -35.91
C SER A 278 -11.18 13.03 -36.16
N TRP A 279 -10.75 12.32 -35.12
CA TRP A 279 -9.67 11.32 -35.12
C TRP A 279 -10.08 10.05 -34.36
N ASN A 280 -11.38 9.79 -34.25
CA ASN A 280 -11.96 8.65 -33.49
C ASN A 280 -11.51 8.66 -32.03
N THR A 281 -11.65 9.81 -31.38
CA THR A 281 -11.15 10.02 -30.02
C THR A 281 -11.94 9.24 -28.99
N VAL A 282 -11.23 8.55 -28.11
CA VAL A 282 -11.73 8.03 -26.84
C VAL A 282 -11.22 8.94 -25.72
N ARG A 283 -12.12 9.35 -24.83
CA ARG A 283 -11.78 10.18 -23.65
C ARG A 283 -11.65 9.26 -22.46
N LEU A 284 -10.45 9.21 -21.89
CA LEU A 284 -10.14 8.36 -20.75
C LEU A 284 -10.12 9.17 -19.43
N SER A 285 -10.42 10.46 -19.50
CA SER A 285 -10.52 11.32 -18.32
C SER A 285 -11.64 12.35 -18.46
N ASP A 286 -11.97 12.99 -17.34
CA ASP A 286 -12.86 14.14 -17.32
C ASP A 286 -12.30 15.27 -18.20
N THR A 287 -13.14 15.78 -19.10
CA THR A 287 -12.79 16.91 -19.98
C THR A 287 -13.30 18.26 -19.46
N SER A 288 -13.94 18.31 -18.29
CA SER A 288 -14.37 19.57 -17.64
C SER A 288 -13.18 20.49 -17.30
N LEU A 289 -11.99 19.91 -17.14
CA LEU A 289 -10.72 20.62 -16.93
C LEU A 289 -10.12 21.21 -18.22
N VAL A 290 -10.78 20.99 -19.36
CA VAL A 290 -10.33 21.47 -20.67
C VAL A 290 -11.19 22.64 -21.12
N GLN A 291 -10.58 23.81 -21.26
CA GLN A 291 -11.26 25.01 -21.76
C GLN A 291 -11.04 25.17 -23.27
N GLN A 292 -12.14 25.43 -23.99
CA GLN A 292 -12.20 25.54 -25.45
C GLN A 292 -13.38 26.43 -25.92
N PRO A 293 -13.29 27.11 -27.09
CA PRO A 293 -12.06 27.34 -27.84
C PRO A 293 -11.19 28.34 -27.09
N TRP A 294 -9.91 28.02 -26.90
CA TRP A 294 -9.00 29.02 -26.34
C TRP A 294 -8.61 30.01 -27.45
N GLU A 295 -9.01 31.27 -27.28
CA GLU A 295 -8.73 32.39 -28.19
C GLU A 295 -9.26 32.24 -29.64
N GLY A 296 -10.40 31.58 -29.85
CA GLY A 296 -11.01 31.45 -31.18
C GLY A 296 -10.17 30.65 -32.18
N ARG A 297 -9.26 29.80 -31.67
CA ARG A 297 -8.37 28.92 -32.44
C ARG A 297 -8.57 27.46 -32.01
N ASP A 298 -8.01 26.54 -32.79
CA ASP A 298 -7.93 25.12 -32.44
C ASP A 298 -6.81 24.87 -31.42
N ALA A 299 -7.01 25.43 -30.23
CA ALA A 299 -6.16 25.30 -29.07
C ALA A 299 -7.01 25.02 -27.84
N VAL A 300 -6.44 24.26 -26.89
CA VAL A 300 -7.11 23.89 -25.65
C VAL A 300 -6.23 24.25 -24.47
N ARG A 301 -6.85 24.74 -23.41
CA ARG A 301 -6.19 24.93 -22.12
C ARG A 301 -6.55 23.78 -21.21
N VAL A 302 -5.55 23.06 -20.74
CA VAL A 302 -5.72 21.96 -19.78
C VAL A 302 -5.34 22.45 -18.39
N ARG A 303 -6.26 22.34 -17.44
CA ARG A 303 -6.06 22.79 -16.05
C ARG A 303 -5.55 21.66 -15.14
N TYR A 304 -4.72 22.05 -14.18
CA TYR A 304 -4.22 21.20 -13.10
C TYR A 304 -4.53 21.90 -11.77
N PRO A 305 -5.61 21.50 -11.07
CA PRO A 305 -5.91 22.00 -9.73
C PRO A 305 -4.75 21.78 -8.76
N ALA A 306 -4.58 22.67 -7.77
CA ALA A 306 -3.61 22.45 -6.68
C ALA A 306 -3.91 21.12 -5.97
N GLY A 307 -2.91 20.28 -5.79
CA GLY A 307 -3.03 18.92 -5.24
C GLY A 307 -3.37 17.85 -6.28
N SER A 308 -3.47 18.19 -7.57
CA SER A 308 -3.69 17.18 -8.62
C SER A 308 -2.40 16.53 -9.11
N GLY A 309 -2.45 15.21 -9.35
CA GLY A 309 -1.32 14.39 -9.77
C GLY A 309 -1.72 13.47 -10.92
N THR A 310 -1.43 12.17 -10.77
CA THR A 310 -1.79 11.15 -11.76
C THR A 310 -3.31 11.05 -11.94
N PRO A 311 -3.82 10.46 -13.03
CA PRO A 311 -5.27 10.23 -13.18
C PRO A 311 -5.86 9.35 -12.08
N SER A 312 -4.99 8.57 -11.42
CA SER A 312 -5.23 7.77 -10.24
C SER A 312 -5.09 8.53 -8.93
N SER A 313 -4.93 9.86 -8.89
CA SER A 313 -4.92 10.66 -7.65
C SER A 313 -6.34 11.13 -7.29
N GLY A 314 -6.61 11.34 -5.99
CA GLY A 314 -7.96 11.69 -5.50
C GLY A 314 -8.50 13.02 -6.04
N LEU A 315 -7.61 13.93 -6.47
CA LEU A 315 -7.96 15.15 -7.17
C LEU A 315 -7.42 15.12 -8.60
N ARG A 316 -8.33 15.04 -9.58
CA ARG A 316 -7.97 14.93 -11.00
C ARG A 316 -7.37 16.23 -11.54
N GLY A 317 -6.32 16.10 -12.35
CA GLY A 317 -5.69 17.19 -13.09
C GLY A 317 -5.22 16.70 -14.45
N GLY A 318 -5.25 17.57 -15.46
CA GLY A 318 -4.84 17.18 -16.80
C GLY A 318 -5.94 16.56 -17.66
N VAL A 319 -5.54 15.86 -18.72
CA VAL A 319 -6.46 15.19 -19.65
C VAL A 319 -5.81 13.95 -20.29
N GLN A 320 -6.64 12.95 -20.61
CA GLN A 320 -6.26 11.75 -21.35
C GLN A 320 -7.18 11.57 -22.56
N LEU A 321 -6.63 11.82 -23.75
CA LEU A 321 -7.29 11.61 -25.04
C LEU A 321 -6.48 10.60 -25.84
N HIS A 322 -7.15 9.58 -26.37
CA HIS A 322 -6.60 8.65 -27.34
C HIS A 322 -7.37 8.78 -28.63
N GLY A 323 -6.72 8.62 -29.79
CA GLY A 323 -7.40 8.65 -31.08
C GLY A 323 -6.72 7.77 -32.11
N ALA A 324 -7.51 7.12 -32.94
CA ALA A 324 -7.06 6.35 -34.10
C ALA A 324 -7.38 7.12 -35.40
N PRO A 325 -6.62 8.17 -35.75
CA PRO A 325 -6.90 8.98 -36.92
C PRO A 325 -6.88 8.14 -38.20
N PRO A 326 -7.73 8.45 -39.19
CA PRO A 326 -7.81 7.69 -40.43
C PRO A 326 -6.47 7.50 -41.16
N CYS A 327 -5.54 8.44 -41.04
CA CYS A 327 -4.21 8.35 -41.66
C CYS A 327 -3.32 7.23 -41.08
N LEU A 328 -3.64 6.70 -39.89
CA LEU A 328 -2.96 5.54 -39.31
C LEU A 328 -3.66 4.21 -39.65
N ARG A 329 -4.89 4.26 -40.15
CA ARG A 329 -5.65 3.06 -40.56
C ARG A 329 -5.00 2.49 -41.82
N GLY A 330 -4.44 1.27 -41.72
CA GLY A 330 -3.86 0.56 -42.87
C GLY A 330 -2.40 0.13 -42.72
N GLY A 331 -1.82 0.28 -41.53
CA GLY A 331 -0.50 -0.27 -41.24
C GLY A 331 0.63 0.73 -41.36
N ALA A 332 0.48 1.88 -40.69
CA ALA A 332 1.55 2.84 -40.55
C ALA A 332 2.74 2.22 -39.78
N THR A 333 3.93 2.30 -40.37
CA THR A 333 5.19 1.79 -39.79
C THR A 333 6.21 2.89 -39.54
N ASP A 334 5.99 4.11 -40.03
CA ASP A 334 6.83 5.29 -39.80
C ASP A 334 5.89 6.49 -39.63
N VAL A 335 5.83 7.02 -38.41
CA VAL A 335 4.90 8.07 -38.02
C VAL A 335 5.64 9.15 -37.26
N LEU A 336 5.33 10.39 -37.63
CA LEU A 336 5.71 11.58 -36.90
C LEU A 336 4.47 12.19 -36.26
N LEU A 337 4.53 12.45 -34.96
CA LEU A 337 3.56 13.25 -34.23
C LEU A 337 4.17 14.60 -33.89
N ARG A 338 3.43 15.67 -34.15
CA ARG A 338 3.77 17.03 -33.75
C ARG A 338 2.67 17.62 -32.88
N PHE A 339 3.07 18.43 -31.90
CA PHE A 339 2.18 19.32 -31.15
C PHE A 339 2.97 20.49 -30.55
N ASP A 340 2.27 21.56 -30.22
CA ASP A 340 2.83 22.70 -29.49
C ASP A 340 2.24 22.76 -28.09
N PHE A 341 3.03 23.21 -27.12
CA PHE A 341 2.57 23.46 -25.75
C PHE A 341 3.11 24.77 -25.18
N CYS A 342 2.38 25.38 -24.25
CA CYS A 342 2.83 26.52 -23.45
C CYS A 342 2.40 26.31 -22.00
N ALA A 343 3.36 26.06 -21.11
CA ALA A 343 3.11 25.99 -19.68
C ALA A 343 2.88 27.41 -19.13
N ALA A 344 2.02 27.55 -18.10
CA ALA A 344 1.76 28.85 -17.48
C ALA A 344 3.06 29.59 -17.09
N PRO A 345 3.11 30.93 -17.14
CA PRO A 345 4.22 31.69 -16.55
C PRO A 345 4.41 31.28 -15.07
N GLY A 346 5.66 30.95 -14.69
CA GLY A 346 5.95 30.46 -13.33
C GLY A 346 5.48 29.03 -13.05
N PHE A 347 5.20 28.23 -14.09
CA PHE A 347 4.87 26.81 -13.94
C PHE A 347 5.93 26.09 -13.10
N ASP A 348 5.49 25.51 -11.98
CA ASP A 348 6.33 24.66 -11.14
C ASP A 348 6.48 23.30 -11.83
N TRP A 349 7.66 23.06 -12.40
CA TRP A 349 7.99 21.80 -13.06
C TRP A 349 8.02 20.61 -12.09
N THR A 350 8.06 20.89 -10.78
CA THR A 350 8.13 19.92 -9.69
C THR A 350 9.20 18.85 -9.98
N ARG A 351 8.81 17.58 -9.97
CA ARG A 351 9.67 16.44 -10.30
C ARG A 351 9.38 15.86 -11.68
N GLY A 352 8.44 16.43 -12.42
CA GLY A 352 8.04 15.95 -13.75
C GLY A 352 6.55 15.62 -13.90
N GLY A 353 6.22 15.02 -15.03
CA GLY A 353 4.87 14.56 -15.33
C GLY A 353 4.76 14.08 -16.77
N LYS A 354 3.57 13.64 -17.17
CA LYS A 354 3.27 13.37 -18.58
C LYS A 354 2.96 14.69 -19.25
N LEU A 355 3.71 15.04 -20.29
CA LEU A 355 3.58 16.33 -20.95
C LEU A 355 2.39 16.37 -21.89
N GLY A 356 2.25 15.38 -22.74
CA GLY A 356 1.26 15.34 -23.81
C GLY A 356 1.70 14.30 -24.84
N GLY A 357 1.19 14.42 -26.07
CA GLY A 357 1.66 13.77 -27.30
C GLY A 357 2.32 12.39 -27.18
N GLY A 358 1.69 11.36 -27.74
CA GLY A 358 2.30 10.04 -27.86
C GLY A 358 1.77 9.20 -29.02
N LEU A 359 2.47 8.10 -29.29
CA LEU A 359 2.13 7.10 -30.28
C LEU A 359 2.08 5.71 -29.63
N LEU A 360 1.05 4.93 -29.96
CA LEU A 360 0.93 3.51 -29.58
C LEU A 360 1.36 2.61 -30.72
N VAL A 361 2.10 1.56 -30.39
CA VAL A 361 2.44 0.45 -31.28
C VAL A 361 1.72 -0.80 -30.79
N GLY A 362 1.00 -1.48 -31.68
CA GLY A 362 0.28 -2.70 -31.34
C GLY A 362 -0.96 -2.45 -30.48
N GLN A 363 -1.34 -3.46 -29.70
CA GLN A 363 -2.51 -3.47 -28.81
C GLN A 363 -2.15 -4.23 -27.53
N GLY A 364 -2.55 -3.71 -26.36
CA GLY A 364 -2.18 -4.26 -25.06
C GLY A 364 -1.48 -3.24 -24.15
N ALA A 365 -0.96 -3.71 -23.01
CA ALA A 365 -0.35 -2.86 -22.00
C ALA A 365 0.96 -2.23 -22.48
N ALA A 366 1.07 -0.90 -22.38
CA ALA A 366 2.29 -0.15 -22.67
C ALA A 366 2.36 1.17 -21.87
N ALA A 367 1.81 1.17 -20.66
CA ALA A 367 1.73 2.31 -19.75
C ALA A 367 1.50 1.85 -18.31
N GLY A 368 1.60 2.79 -17.34
CA GLY A 368 1.21 2.53 -15.95
C GLY A 368 1.91 1.32 -15.32
N TYR A 369 3.23 1.26 -15.44
CA TYR A 369 4.09 0.15 -14.97
C TYR A 369 3.81 -1.23 -15.60
N ARG A 370 2.98 -1.30 -16.66
CA ARG A 370 2.69 -2.54 -17.38
C ARG A 370 3.26 -2.54 -18.79
N HIS A 371 3.83 -3.69 -19.13
CA HIS A 371 4.33 -4.04 -20.44
C HIS A 371 3.54 -5.25 -20.95
N SER A 372 3.53 -5.44 -22.26
CA SER A 372 2.93 -6.61 -22.89
C SER A 372 3.78 -7.05 -24.07
N SER A 373 3.65 -8.32 -24.46
CA SER A 373 4.35 -8.88 -25.64
C SER A 373 3.76 -8.39 -26.97
N THR A 374 2.70 -7.58 -26.94
CA THR A 374 1.94 -7.15 -28.12
C THR A 374 1.85 -5.63 -28.28
N ALA A 375 2.25 -4.84 -27.27
CA ALA A 375 2.25 -3.38 -27.36
C ALA A 375 3.54 -2.69 -26.89
N ALA A 376 3.78 -1.51 -27.44
CA ALA A 376 4.79 -0.55 -27.00
C ALA A 376 4.23 0.87 -27.11
N SER A 377 4.81 1.84 -26.40
CA SER A 377 4.39 3.25 -26.52
C SER A 377 5.56 4.22 -26.50
N ALA A 378 5.39 5.34 -27.19
CA ALA A 378 6.31 6.48 -27.16
C ALA A 378 5.51 7.72 -26.76
N ARG A 379 5.76 8.28 -25.59
CA ARG A 379 5.02 9.41 -25.02
C ARG A 379 5.99 10.51 -24.61
N THR A 380 5.51 11.71 -24.29
CA THR A 380 6.38 12.77 -23.77
C THR A 380 6.20 12.98 -22.28
N THR A 381 7.32 13.24 -21.60
CA THR A 381 7.35 13.64 -20.19
C THR A 381 8.07 14.96 -20.04
N TRP A 382 7.67 15.75 -19.04
CA TRP A 382 8.57 16.77 -18.51
C TRP A 382 9.28 16.26 -17.25
N GLY A 383 10.42 16.87 -16.95
CA GLY A 383 11.19 16.69 -15.72
C GLY A 383 11.40 18.02 -14.99
N PRO A 384 12.21 18.02 -13.91
CA PRO A 384 12.63 19.25 -13.24
C PRO A 384 13.19 20.28 -14.21
N ASP A 385 13.05 21.56 -13.86
CA ASP A 385 13.54 22.71 -14.63
C ASP A 385 13.05 22.79 -16.10
N GLY A 386 11.96 22.09 -16.45
CA GLY A 386 11.42 22.10 -17.81
C GLY A 386 12.13 21.17 -18.78
N GLU A 387 12.88 20.19 -18.27
CA GLU A 387 13.41 19.10 -19.10
C GLU A 387 12.26 18.41 -19.86
N VAL A 388 12.48 18.04 -21.13
CA VAL A 388 11.50 17.29 -21.93
C VAL A 388 12.16 16.03 -22.49
N MET A 389 11.53 14.89 -22.29
CA MET A 389 12.09 13.58 -22.65
C MET A 389 11.09 12.72 -23.44
N LEU A 390 11.61 11.83 -24.26
CA LEU A 390 10.83 10.77 -24.89
C LEU A 390 10.72 9.60 -23.92
N TYR A 391 9.51 9.19 -23.60
CA TYR A 391 9.22 8.19 -22.58
C TYR A 391 8.65 6.93 -23.23
N VAL A 392 9.38 5.82 -23.11
CA VAL A 392 9.19 4.63 -23.93
C VAL A 392 8.83 3.42 -23.09
N TYR A 393 7.69 2.82 -23.36
CA TYR A 393 7.40 1.45 -22.93
C TYR A 393 7.77 0.51 -24.06
N LYS A 394 8.78 -0.32 -23.82
CA LYS A 394 9.21 -1.36 -24.75
C LYS A 394 8.23 -2.54 -24.71
N MET A 395 8.10 -3.21 -25.84
CA MET A 395 7.35 -4.46 -25.94
C MET A 395 8.07 -5.55 -25.17
N GLU A 396 7.34 -6.27 -24.32
CA GLU A 396 7.87 -7.37 -23.53
C GLU A 396 8.35 -8.50 -24.43
N GLY A 397 9.41 -9.21 -24.01
CA GLY A 397 10.02 -10.28 -24.81
C GLY A 397 10.87 -9.77 -25.98
N THR A 398 11.01 -8.45 -26.18
CA THR A 398 11.96 -7.88 -27.14
C THR A 398 13.28 -7.50 -26.47
N GLN A 399 14.39 -7.75 -27.17
CA GLN A 399 15.73 -7.38 -26.73
C GLN A 399 16.20 -6.12 -27.48
N GLN A 400 16.55 -5.07 -26.75
CA GLN A 400 17.17 -3.87 -27.36
C GLN A 400 18.65 -4.12 -27.67
N ASP A 401 19.18 -3.37 -28.64
CA ASP A 401 20.63 -3.28 -28.88
C ASP A 401 21.34 -2.68 -27.66
N THR A 402 22.59 -3.11 -27.41
CA THR A 402 23.36 -2.71 -26.22
C THR A 402 23.58 -1.20 -26.14
N ALA A 403 23.60 -0.50 -27.28
CA ALA A 403 23.70 0.96 -27.32
C ALA A 403 22.45 1.67 -26.80
N TYR A 404 21.33 0.98 -26.57
CA TYR A 404 20.11 1.60 -26.03
C TYR A 404 20.36 2.27 -24.67
N ALA A 405 21.19 1.64 -23.83
CA ALA A 405 21.55 2.17 -22.51
C ALA A 405 22.37 3.47 -22.56
N THR A 406 22.93 3.85 -23.71
CA THR A 406 23.67 5.12 -23.84
C THR A 406 22.77 6.31 -24.11
N VAL A 407 21.55 6.07 -24.59
CA VAL A 407 20.56 7.11 -24.90
C VAL A 407 19.37 7.14 -23.93
N ALA A 408 19.21 6.08 -23.12
CA ALA A 408 18.07 5.88 -22.24
C ALA A 408 18.46 5.73 -20.76
N LYS A 409 17.73 6.43 -19.89
CA LYS A 409 17.67 6.13 -18.46
C LYS A 409 16.55 5.11 -18.22
N LEU A 410 16.91 3.92 -17.75
CA LEU A 410 15.97 2.80 -17.59
C LEU A 410 15.00 3.01 -16.41
N GLY A 411 13.72 2.68 -16.64
CA GLY A 411 12.60 3.02 -15.75
C GLY A 411 12.31 2.04 -14.61
N ALA A 412 13.13 1.00 -14.39
CA ALA A 412 12.94 -0.01 -13.33
C ALA A 412 11.50 -0.56 -13.22
N GLY A 413 10.87 -0.88 -14.37
CA GLY A 413 9.49 -1.38 -14.46
C GLY A 413 8.47 -0.34 -14.94
N CYS A 414 8.83 0.94 -14.90
CA CYS A 414 8.15 1.97 -15.70
C CYS A 414 8.85 2.16 -17.05
N GLY A 415 8.33 3.07 -17.87
CA GLY A 415 8.93 3.40 -19.17
C GLY A 415 10.32 3.99 -19.02
N ASP A 416 11.13 3.82 -20.05
CA ASP A 416 12.48 4.35 -20.12
C ASP A 416 12.46 5.80 -20.63
N HIS A 417 13.29 6.66 -20.05
CA HIS A 417 13.45 8.04 -20.49
C HIS A 417 14.60 8.14 -21.48
N LEU A 418 14.28 8.37 -22.75
CA LEU A 418 15.25 8.64 -23.80
C LEU A 418 15.58 10.13 -23.87
N PHE A 419 16.85 10.38 -24.16
CA PHE A 419 17.46 11.70 -24.32
C PHE A 419 17.34 12.63 -23.10
N PRO A 420 17.55 12.14 -21.85
CA PRO A 420 17.59 13.01 -20.69
C PRO A 420 18.71 14.05 -20.84
N GLY A 421 18.45 15.27 -20.39
CA GLY A 421 19.36 16.42 -20.45
C GLY A 421 19.43 17.12 -21.82
N THR A 422 18.81 16.57 -22.87
CA THR A 422 18.94 17.10 -24.24
C THR A 422 18.02 18.29 -24.52
N PHE A 423 16.78 18.24 -24.02
CA PHE A 423 15.76 19.23 -24.35
C PHE A 423 15.23 19.92 -23.10
N LYS A 424 15.10 21.25 -23.17
CA LYS A 424 14.60 22.09 -22.08
C LYS A 424 13.61 23.13 -22.61
N ALA A 425 12.42 23.16 -22.04
CA ALA A 425 11.38 24.15 -22.30
C ALA A 425 11.38 25.24 -21.22
N ARG A 426 10.84 26.41 -21.55
CA ARG A 426 10.66 27.52 -20.61
C ARG A 426 9.19 27.77 -20.35
N ALA A 427 8.85 27.95 -19.07
CA ALA A 427 7.51 28.31 -18.66
C ALA A 427 7.11 29.68 -19.23
N GLY A 428 5.88 29.84 -19.69
CA GLY A 428 5.38 31.04 -20.36
C GLY A 428 5.79 31.20 -21.82
N GLU A 429 6.59 30.28 -22.38
CA GLU A 429 6.98 30.27 -23.80
C GLU A 429 6.34 29.09 -24.53
N TRP A 430 5.91 29.33 -25.77
CA TRP A 430 5.47 28.24 -26.64
C TRP A 430 6.65 27.39 -27.08
N SER A 431 6.52 26.09 -26.90
CA SER A 431 7.47 25.09 -27.36
C SER A 431 6.82 24.13 -28.35
N SER A 432 7.54 23.77 -29.41
CA SER A 432 7.08 22.83 -30.42
C SER A 432 7.81 21.49 -30.27
N VAL A 433 7.04 20.41 -30.18
CA VAL A 433 7.53 19.05 -29.95
C VAL A 433 7.28 18.20 -31.18
N VAL A 434 8.27 17.38 -31.52
CA VAL A 434 8.18 16.36 -32.57
C VAL A 434 8.58 15.01 -31.98
N ILE A 435 7.80 13.97 -32.23
CA ILE A 435 8.13 12.58 -31.90
C ILE A 435 8.11 11.77 -33.19
N ARG A 436 9.08 10.88 -33.39
CA ARG A 436 9.07 9.91 -34.49
C ARG A 436 9.15 8.49 -33.95
N VAL A 437 8.28 7.63 -34.45
CA VAL A 437 8.34 6.18 -34.27
C VAL A 437 8.42 5.55 -35.65
N ARG A 438 9.55 4.89 -35.95
CA ARG A 438 9.69 3.99 -37.10
C ARG A 438 9.86 2.57 -36.58
N LEU A 439 8.93 1.70 -36.93
CA LEU A 439 8.96 0.30 -36.51
C LEU A 439 10.15 -0.43 -37.13
N ASN A 440 10.73 -1.32 -36.34
CA ASN A 440 11.76 -2.23 -36.82
C ASN A 440 11.19 -3.34 -37.71
N THR A 441 12.05 -3.94 -38.51
CA THR A 441 11.82 -5.26 -39.08
C THR A 441 11.80 -6.29 -37.94
N PRO A 442 10.78 -7.16 -37.81
CA PRO A 442 10.77 -8.23 -36.81
C PRO A 442 12.09 -8.99 -36.76
N GLY A 443 12.65 -9.16 -35.55
CA GLY A 443 13.94 -9.82 -35.34
C GLY A 443 15.19 -8.95 -35.61
N ARG A 444 15.04 -7.68 -36.01
CA ARG A 444 16.16 -6.74 -36.24
C ARG A 444 16.01 -5.48 -35.40
N ALA A 445 17.15 -4.89 -35.02
CA ALA A 445 17.25 -3.61 -34.32
C ALA A 445 17.52 -2.47 -35.32
N ASP A 446 16.53 -2.15 -36.16
CA ASP A 446 16.61 -1.13 -37.23
C ASP A 446 15.48 -0.07 -37.18
N GLY A 447 14.68 -0.08 -36.10
CA GLY A 447 13.65 0.92 -35.83
C GLY A 447 14.21 2.24 -35.31
N VAL A 448 13.37 3.28 -35.28
CA VAL A 448 13.75 4.62 -34.84
C VAL A 448 12.86 5.08 -33.69
N ALA A 449 13.48 5.56 -32.62
CA ALA A 449 12.85 6.40 -31.60
C ALA A 449 13.48 7.80 -31.69
N GLY A 450 12.69 8.81 -32.07
CA GLY A 450 13.19 10.16 -32.28
C GLY A 450 12.37 11.22 -31.56
N MET A 451 13.03 12.28 -31.12
CA MET A 451 12.37 13.42 -30.50
C MET A 451 13.07 14.73 -30.87
N GLY A 452 12.29 15.80 -30.97
CA GLY A 452 12.79 17.16 -31.11
C GLY A 452 12.00 18.18 -30.30
N LEU A 453 12.67 19.27 -29.95
CA LEU A 453 12.12 20.45 -29.28
C LEU A 453 12.69 21.71 -29.94
N ASN A 454 11.81 22.63 -30.34
CA ASN A 454 12.17 23.98 -30.81
C ASN A 454 13.26 24.02 -31.90
N GLY A 455 13.21 23.11 -32.87
CA GLY A 455 14.18 23.08 -33.97
C GLY A 455 15.31 22.06 -33.81
N SER A 456 15.63 21.65 -32.59
CA SER A 456 16.62 20.60 -32.31
C SER A 456 15.96 19.22 -32.39
N TYR A 457 16.65 18.23 -32.95
CA TYR A 457 16.14 16.86 -33.10
C TYR A 457 17.27 15.84 -32.91
N VAL A 458 16.98 14.76 -32.20
CA VAL A 458 17.87 13.58 -32.06
C VAL A 458 17.06 12.30 -32.24
N ASP A 459 17.71 11.24 -32.72
CA ASP A 459 17.11 9.92 -32.77
C ASP A 459 18.07 8.78 -32.41
N TYR A 460 17.46 7.66 -32.05
CA TYR A 460 18.11 6.38 -31.83
C TYR A 460 17.61 5.39 -32.88
N SER A 461 18.49 5.00 -33.80
CA SER A 461 18.17 4.26 -35.04
C SER A 461 18.29 2.73 -34.94
N LYS A 462 18.46 2.21 -33.72
CA LYS A 462 18.51 0.78 -33.42
C LYS A 462 17.38 0.33 -32.49
N MET A 463 16.26 1.03 -32.51
CA MET A 463 15.13 0.76 -31.63
C MET A 463 14.43 -0.55 -32.05
N VAL A 464 14.11 -1.41 -31.08
CA VAL A 464 13.23 -2.56 -31.27
C VAL A 464 11.86 -2.22 -30.68
N TRP A 465 10.89 -1.91 -31.54
CA TRP A 465 9.51 -1.58 -31.15
C TRP A 465 8.59 -2.79 -31.10
N ARG A 466 8.85 -3.82 -31.92
CA ARG A 466 7.95 -4.96 -32.10
C ARG A 466 8.66 -6.29 -32.35
N ALA A 467 7.99 -7.36 -31.92
CA ALA A 467 8.35 -8.75 -32.24
C ALA A 467 7.63 -9.29 -33.49
N SER A 468 6.41 -8.83 -33.78
CA SER A 468 5.57 -9.28 -34.91
C SER A 468 5.35 -8.17 -35.93
N ALA A 469 5.19 -8.53 -37.21
CA ALA A 469 4.82 -7.60 -38.27
C ALA A 469 3.39 -7.04 -38.10
N GLU A 470 2.54 -7.72 -37.32
CA GLU A 470 1.15 -7.35 -37.04
C GLU A 470 1.03 -6.16 -36.08
N SER A 471 2.04 -5.93 -35.23
CA SER A 471 2.10 -4.76 -34.37
C SER A 471 2.46 -3.53 -35.19
N LEU A 472 1.47 -2.67 -35.42
CA LEU A 472 1.53 -1.46 -36.24
C LEU A 472 1.35 -0.21 -35.37
N ILE A 473 1.64 0.99 -35.89
CA ILE A 473 1.33 2.24 -35.18
C ILE A 473 -0.16 2.54 -35.37
N THR A 474 -0.93 2.54 -34.28
CA THR A 474 -2.40 2.51 -34.32
C THR A 474 -3.05 3.77 -33.77
N GLU A 475 -2.45 4.38 -32.76
CA GLU A 475 -3.08 5.47 -31.99
C GLU A 475 -2.14 6.64 -31.74
N VAL A 476 -2.76 7.81 -31.63
CA VAL A 476 -2.17 9.05 -31.13
C VAL A 476 -2.76 9.35 -29.76
N MET A 477 -1.93 9.86 -28.86
CA MET A 477 -2.30 10.21 -27.49
C MET A 477 -2.08 11.70 -27.23
N LEU A 478 -2.99 12.32 -26.49
CA LEU A 478 -2.74 13.53 -25.72
C LEU A 478 -3.02 13.19 -24.25
N VAL A 479 -1.96 12.77 -23.55
CA VAL A 479 -2.02 12.38 -22.14
C VAL A 479 -1.12 13.31 -21.35
N THR A 480 -1.72 14.08 -20.45
CA THR A 480 -1.00 15.05 -19.65
C THR A 480 -1.51 15.08 -18.22
N PHE A 481 -0.59 15.04 -17.26
CA PHE A 481 -0.86 15.08 -15.81
C PHE A 481 0.45 15.24 -15.04
N PHE A 482 0.37 15.80 -13.83
CA PHE A 482 1.51 15.83 -12.91
C PHE A 482 1.78 14.43 -12.34
N GLY A 483 3.03 14.12 -12.05
CA GLY A 483 3.33 12.95 -11.23
C GLY A 483 4.03 11.80 -11.95
N GLY A 484 3.54 10.60 -11.66
CA GLY A 484 4.35 9.43 -11.34
C GLY A 484 4.20 9.11 -9.84
N SER A 485 4.04 10.13 -9.00
CA SER A 485 3.76 10.00 -7.56
C SER A 485 3.63 11.33 -6.77
N TRP A 486 3.72 12.49 -7.42
CA TRP A 486 3.61 13.81 -6.78
C TRP A 486 2.50 14.63 -7.45
N CYS A 487 2.02 15.61 -6.71
CA CYS A 487 0.96 16.51 -7.13
C CYS A 487 1.49 17.92 -7.35
N THR A 488 0.81 18.71 -8.18
CA THR A 488 1.14 20.13 -8.35
C THR A 488 0.80 20.90 -7.08
N PRO A 489 1.70 21.73 -6.52
CA PRO A 489 1.42 22.47 -5.29
C PRO A 489 0.48 23.65 -5.49
N VAL A 490 0.32 24.10 -6.73
CA VAL A 490 -0.46 25.29 -7.11
C VAL A 490 -1.41 24.97 -8.25
N GLU A 491 -2.50 25.72 -8.34
CA GLU A 491 -3.34 25.63 -9.53
C GLU A 491 -2.58 26.21 -10.74
N THR A 492 -2.52 25.45 -11.82
CA THR A 492 -1.78 25.83 -13.03
C THR A 492 -2.43 25.27 -14.29
N PHE A 493 -1.84 25.53 -15.46
CA PHE A 493 -2.32 25.06 -16.75
C PHE A 493 -1.19 24.85 -17.77
N ILE A 494 -1.51 24.09 -18.81
CA ILE A 494 -0.73 23.96 -20.04
C ILE A 494 -1.70 24.16 -21.20
N ASP A 495 -1.33 25.05 -22.12
CA ASP A 495 -2.05 25.26 -23.38
C ASP A 495 -1.45 24.35 -24.45
N PHE A 496 -2.29 23.70 -25.27
CA PHE A 496 -1.88 22.84 -26.39
C PHE A 496 -2.47 23.33 -27.71
N ALA A 497 -1.70 23.23 -28.79
CA ALA A 497 -2.12 23.62 -30.13
C ALA A 497 -1.40 22.80 -31.22
N ASN A 498 -1.84 22.98 -32.48
CA ASN A 498 -1.12 22.53 -33.69
C ASN A 498 -0.77 21.03 -33.69
N VAL A 499 -1.69 20.18 -33.25
CA VAL A 499 -1.48 18.72 -33.27
C VAL A 499 -1.60 18.23 -34.71
N ALA A 500 -0.61 17.49 -35.18
CA ALA A 500 -0.59 16.93 -36.52
C ALA A 500 0.21 15.63 -36.58
N VAL A 501 -0.19 14.75 -37.51
CA VAL A 501 0.51 13.49 -37.79
C VAL A 501 0.99 13.46 -39.23
N THR A 502 2.25 13.13 -39.44
CA THR A 502 2.80 12.78 -40.75
C THR A 502 2.98 11.28 -40.82
N ALA A 503 2.34 10.63 -41.79
CA ALA A 503 2.44 9.19 -42.02
C ALA A 503 2.45 8.88 -43.52
N ALA A 504 3.13 7.81 -43.93
CA ALA A 504 3.03 7.29 -45.29
C ALA A 504 1.71 6.54 -45.46
N ALA A 505 0.95 6.84 -46.52
CA ALA A 505 -0.24 6.08 -46.87
C ALA A 505 0.14 4.63 -47.18
N ALA A 506 -0.66 3.66 -46.73
CA ALA A 506 -0.42 2.25 -46.97
C ALA A 506 -0.47 1.90 -48.47
N ALA A 507 0.68 1.93 -49.14
CA ALA A 507 0.82 1.66 -50.58
C ALA A 507 0.34 0.25 -51.01
N LYS A 508 0.18 -0.69 -50.06
CA LYS A 508 -0.18 -2.09 -50.36
C LYS A 508 -1.63 -2.30 -50.83
N ARG A 509 -2.59 -1.41 -50.54
CA ARG A 509 -3.98 -1.56 -51.01
C ARG A 509 -4.30 -0.81 -52.30
N ALA A 510 -3.58 0.25 -52.64
CA ALA A 510 -3.73 0.94 -53.93
C ALA A 510 -3.24 0.05 -55.10
N ALA A 511 -2.14 -0.68 -54.90
CA ALA A 511 -1.65 -1.66 -55.88
C ALA A 511 -2.59 -2.87 -56.01
N ALA A 512 -3.19 -3.35 -54.91
CA ALA A 512 -4.16 -4.44 -54.94
C ALA A 512 -5.50 -4.04 -55.58
N ALA A 513 -5.96 -2.80 -55.36
CA ALA A 513 -7.14 -2.24 -56.01
C ALA A 513 -6.91 -1.98 -57.51
N ALA A 514 -5.72 -1.54 -57.91
CA ALA A 514 -5.35 -1.39 -59.31
C ALA A 514 -5.20 -2.75 -60.03
N ALA A 515 -4.73 -3.78 -59.34
CA ALA A 515 -4.65 -5.14 -59.86
C ALA A 515 -6.05 -5.79 -60.02
N GLN A 516 -7.02 -5.46 -59.16
CA GLN A 516 -8.42 -5.90 -59.30
C GLN A 516 -9.20 -5.10 -60.34
N ALA A 517 -8.86 -3.82 -60.59
CA ALA A 517 -9.49 -2.99 -61.60
C ALA A 517 -9.03 -3.32 -63.04
N GLY A 518 -7.93 -4.06 -63.21
CA GLY A 518 -7.39 -4.47 -64.51
C GLY A 518 -8.02 -5.74 -65.12
N SER A 519 -8.85 -6.47 -64.38
CA SER A 519 -9.46 -7.73 -64.82
C SER A 519 -10.99 -7.66 -64.79
N GLY A 520 -11.58 -6.99 -65.77
CA GLY A 520 -13.03 -6.94 -65.94
C GLY A 520 -13.41 -6.40 -67.31
N GLN A 521 -13.51 -7.30 -68.29
CA GLN A 521 -13.93 -7.00 -69.65
C GLN A 521 -15.34 -6.37 -69.73
N GLN A 522 -15.48 -5.50 -70.73
CA GLN A 522 -16.67 -4.78 -71.17
C GLN A 522 -17.91 -5.67 -71.32
N GLN A 523 -19.08 -5.14 -70.93
CA GLN A 523 -20.30 -5.27 -71.74
C GLN A 523 -21.31 -4.13 -71.44
N GLN A 524 -21.81 -3.55 -72.53
CA GLN A 524 -22.71 -2.40 -72.64
C GLN A 524 -24.20 -2.82 -72.63
N PRO A 525 -25.18 -1.88 -72.61
CA PRO A 525 -26.39 -1.97 -71.80
C PRO A 525 -27.66 -2.35 -72.58
N GLY A 526 -28.68 -2.85 -71.86
CA GLY A 526 -30.08 -2.77 -72.29
C GLY A 526 -30.96 -3.95 -71.90
N HIS A 527 -31.74 -3.77 -70.83
CA HIS A 527 -33.18 -4.07 -70.68
C HIS A 527 -33.54 -4.47 -69.24
N LEU A 528 -34.47 -3.71 -68.67
CA LEU A 528 -35.10 -3.89 -67.36
C LEU A 528 -35.98 -5.14 -67.33
N ASN A 529 -35.92 -5.92 -66.25
CA ASN A 529 -37.14 -6.22 -65.49
C ASN A 529 -36.93 -6.78 -64.07
N ARG A 530 -37.61 -6.12 -63.12
CA ARG A 530 -38.30 -6.63 -61.92
C ARG A 530 -37.65 -7.79 -61.15
N ARG A 531 -36.95 -7.43 -60.06
CA ARG A 531 -37.33 -7.65 -58.64
C ARG A 531 -36.17 -7.22 -57.75
N SER A 532 -36.46 -6.95 -56.47
CA SER A 532 -35.56 -6.55 -55.37
C SER A 532 -35.06 -5.09 -55.39
N THR A 533 -35.86 -4.15 -54.87
CA THR A 533 -35.84 -3.62 -53.48
C THR A 533 -34.61 -2.76 -53.19
N LEU A 534 -34.73 -1.44 -53.39
CA LEU A 534 -35.07 -0.45 -52.35
C LEU A 534 -33.93 -0.23 -51.34
N LEU A 535 -32.88 0.45 -51.80
CA LEU A 535 -31.96 1.22 -50.98
C LEU A 535 -31.43 2.37 -51.84
N ALA A 536 -32.06 3.54 -51.73
CA ALA A 536 -31.45 4.88 -51.84
C ALA A 536 -32.52 5.92 -52.19
N SER A 537 -32.38 7.10 -51.56
CA SER A 537 -33.08 8.37 -51.84
C SER A 537 -34.52 8.41 -51.32
N LEU A 538 -34.99 9.40 -50.55
CA LEU A 538 -34.57 10.78 -50.39
C LEU A 538 -34.79 11.24 -48.94
N HIS A 539 -33.96 12.19 -48.51
CA HIS A 539 -34.25 13.07 -47.38
C HIS A 539 -35.05 14.30 -47.84
N ALA A 540 -35.87 14.81 -46.90
CA ALA A 540 -36.51 16.14 -46.82
C ALA A 540 -37.83 16.29 -47.63
N SER A 541 -38.96 16.73 -47.07
CA SER A 541 -39.23 17.58 -45.89
C SER A 541 -40.66 17.39 -45.36
N ALA A 542 -40.89 17.91 -44.15
CA ALA A 542 -42.11 18.53 -43.63
C ALA A 542 -42.66 17.90 -42.34
N ALA A 543 -42.58 18.69 -41.29
CA ALA A 543 -43.24 18.50 -40.01
C ALA A 543 -44.75 18.81 -40.09
N VAL A 544 -45.44 18.38 -39.03
CA VAL A 544 -46.76 18.82 -38.52
C VAL A 544 -47.98 18.01 -38.97
N LEU A 545 -48.42 17.11 -38.08
CA LEU A 545 -49.78 16.97 -37.49
C LEU A 545 -49.80 15.64 -36.71
N LEU A 546 -49.41 15.64 -35.43
CA LEU A 546 -50.25 15.76 -34.23
C LEU A 546 -51.25 14.61 -34.01
N ALA A 547 -51.08 14.00 -32.84
CA ALA A 547 -52.08 13.39 -31.96
C ALA A 547 -52.75 12.09 -32.41
N ASP A 548 -52.32 10.96 -31.85
CA ASP A 548 -53.12 10.28 -30.83
C ASP A 548 -52.29 9.25 -30.02
N LEU A 549 -52.66 9.15 -28.74
CA LEU A 549 -52.07 8.49 -27.56
C LEU A 549 -51.84 6.95 -27.68
N PRO A 550 -51.19 6.25 -26.71
CA PRO A 550 -50.78 6.73 -25.37
C PRO A 550 -49.32 6.46 -24.98
N ALA A 551 -48.88 7.30 -24.04
CA ALA A 551 -47.89 6.94 -23.05
C ALA A 551 -48.37 5.70 -22.27
N ASN A 552 -47.81 4.54 -22.60
CA ASN A 552 -47.76 3.39 -21.71
C ASN A 552 -46.47 2.65 -22.01
N ALA A 553 -45.34 3.25 -21.62
CA ALA A 553 -44.16 2.47 -21.32
C ALA A 553 -44.45 1.73 -20.01
N GLN A 554 -45.25 0.67 -20.10
CA GLN A 554 -45.23 -0.37 -19.09
C GLN A 554 -43.76 -0.76 -18.97
N GLN A 555 -43.19 -0.62 -17.77
CA GLN A 555 -42.06 -1.44 -17.35
C GLN A 555 -42.48 -2.88 -17.63
N GLN A 556 -42.08 -3.40 -18.79
CA GLN A 556 -42.05 -4.83 -18.98
C GLN A 556 -41.00 -5.31 -17.98
N ASP A 557 -41.42 -6.12 -17.01
CA ASP A 557 -40.49 -6.85 -16.18
C ASP A 557 -39.45 -7.47 -17.12
N PRO A 558 -38.13 -7.30 -16.85
CA PRO A 558 -37.13 -7.91 -17.70
C PRO A 558 -37.44 -9.40 -17.78
N ALA A 559 -37.53 -9.92 -19.02
CA ALA A 559 -37.82 -11.33 -19.24
C ALA A 559 -36.93 -12.17 -18.31
N VAL A 560 -37.49 -13.14 -17.60
CA VAL A 560 -36.71 -14.00 -16.71
C VAL A 560 -36.39 -15.27 -17.46
N LEU A 561 -35.10 -15.53 -17.69
CA LEU A 561 -34.63 -16.81 -18.21
C LEU A 561 -34.38 -17.75 -17.02
N THR A 562 -34.87 -18.98 -17.10
CA THR A 562 -34.73 -19.96 -16.02
C THR A 562 -33.71 -21.04 -16.36
N VAL A 563 -32.76 -21.28 -15.46
CA VAL A 563 -31.65 -22.22 -15.66
C VAL A 563 -31.72 -23.36 -14.65
N GLY A 564 -31.53 -24.60 -15.09
CA GLY A 564 -31.47 -25.79 -14.25
C GLY A 564 -32.12 -27.01 -14.89
N ALA A 565 -32.02 -28.17 -14.23
CA ALA A 565 -32.61 -29.40 -14.74
C ALA A 565 -34.13 -29.23 -14.96
N GLY A 566 -34.60 -29.49 -16.19
CA GLY A 566 -36.01 -29.33 -16.57
C GLY A 566 -36.50 -27.87 -16.67
N ARG A 567 -35.60 -26.88 -16.66
CA ARG A 567 -35.91 -25.46 -16.89
C ARG A 567 -35.70 -25.07 -18.35
N GLN A 568 -35.89 -23.79 -18.68
CA GLN A 568 -35.76 -23.27 -20.04
C GLN A 568 -34.37 -23.53 -20.64
N TYR A 569 -33.32 -23.39 -19.84
CA TYR A 569 -31.95 -23.68 -20.21
C TYR A 569 -31.32 -24.66 -19.22
N ALA A 570 -30.50 -25.58 -19.73
CA ALA A 570 -29.82 -26.55 -18.87
C ALA A 570 -28.61 -25.93 -18.15
N THR A 571 -27.93 -24.97 -18.78
CA THR A 571 -26.71 -24.32 -18.28
C THR A 571 -26.85 -22.80 -18.28
N ILE A 572 -26.03 -22.14 -17.45
CA ILE A 572 -26.02 -20.69 -17.33
C ILE A 572 -25.47 -20.08 -18.63
N SER A 573 -24.44 -20.69 -19.22
CA SER A 573 -23.83 -20.23 -20.48
C SER A 573 -24.80 -20.26 -21.65
N GLU A 574 -25.67 -21.27 -21.74
CA GLU A 574 -26.69 -21.34 -22.77
C GLU A 574 -27.70 -20.19 -22.64
N ALA A 575 -28.14 -19.90 -21.41
CA ALA A 575 -28.99 -18.75 -21.13
C ALA A 575 -28.29 -17.43 -21.48
N LEU A 576 -27.01 -17.26 -21.11
CA LEU A 576 -26.23 -16.06 -21.43
C LEU A 576 -26.05 -15.83 -22.94
N GLN A 577 -25.89 -16.89 -23.74
CA GLN A 577 -25.81 -16.78 -25.21
C GLN A 577 -27.12 -16.31 -25.86
N ARG A 578 -28.26 -16.55 -25.19
CA ARG A 578 -29.60 -16.18 -25.67
C ARG A 578 -30.17 -14.96 -24.96
N ALA A 579 -29.50 -14.49 -23.91
CA ALA A 579 -29.90 -13.37 -23.09
C ALA A 579 -29.92 -12.06 -23.91
N PRO A 580 -31.05 -11.34 -23.97
CA PRO A 580 -31.03 -9.94 -24.38
C PRO A 580 -30.37 -9.08 -23.29
N PRO A 581 -29.79 -7.91 -23.64
CA PRO A 581 -29.24 -6.99 -22.65
C PRO A 581 -30.29 -6.56 -21.60
N GLY A 582 -29.91 -6.58 -20.33
CA GLY A 582 -30.75 -6.21 -19.18
C GLY A 582 -31.63 -7.33 -18.62
N VAL A 583 -31.56 -8.54 -19.18
CA VAL A 583 -32.36 -9.70 -18.75
C VAL A 583 -31.95 -10.21 -17.37
N VAL A 584 -32.85 -10.92 -16.70
CA VAL A 584 -32.56 -11.69 -15.48
C VAL A 584 -32.43 -13.17 -15.83
N VAL A 585 -31.31 -13.78 -15.48
CA VAL A 585 -31.06 -15.21 -15.52
C VAL A 585 -31.17 -15.73 -14.09
N GLU A 586 -32.26 -16.43 -13.81
CA GLU A 586 -32.54 -17.05 -12.52
C GLU A 586 -32.12 -18.52 -12.53
N VAL A 587 -31.22 -18.88 -11.62
CA VAL A 587 -30.54 -20.18 -11.62
C VAL A 587 -31.03 -21.03 -10.45
N ALA A 588 -31.60 -22.20 -10.76
CA ALA A 588 -32.01 -23.18 -9.76
C ALA A 588 -30.81 -23.80 -9.03
N GLY A 589 -31.03 -24.38 -7.85
CA GLY A 589 -29.96 -25.00 -7.07
C GLY A 589 -29.30 -26.14 -7.83
N GLY A 590 -27.96 -26.20 -7.75
CA GLY A 590 -27.19 -27.19 -8.47
C GLY A 590 -25.72 -26.81 -8.63
N ARG A 591 -24.97 -27.77 -9.18
CA ARG A 591 -23.56 -27.60 -9.53
C ARG A 591 -23.41 -27.49 -11.04
N TYR A 592 -22.88 -26.37 -11.48
CA TYR A 592 -22.72 -25.96 -12.87
C TYR A 592 -21.24 -25.97 -13.23
N ALA A 593 -20.80 -27.01 -13.93
CA ALA A 593 -19.40 -27.17 -14.33
C ALA A 593 -19.13 -26.45 -15.66
N GLU A 594 -19.06 -25.13 -15.63
CA GLU A 594 -18.98 -24.27 -16.81
C GLU A 594 -18.26 -22.94 -16.54
N ARG A 595 -17.89 -22.23 -17.62
CA ARG A 595 -17.28 -20.90 -17.59
C ARG A 595 -18.26 -19.86 -18.07
N LEU A 596 -18.40 -18.76 -17.32
CA LEU A 596 -19.30 -17.67 -17.64
C LEU A 596 -18.53 -16.52 -18.28
N LEU A 597 -18.82 -16.23 -19.55
CA LEU A 597 -18.27 -15.09 -20.30
C LEU A 597 -19.37 -14.04 -20.47
N ILE A 598 -19.19 -12.87 -19.85
CA ILE A 598 -20.20 -11.83 -19.81
C ILE A 598 -19.63 -10.54 -20.39
N SER A 599 -20.22 -10.08 -21.49
CA SER A 599 -19.84 -8.84 -22.20
C SER A 599 -21.03 -7.91 -22.45
N GLN A 600 -22.17 -8.21 -21.83
CA GLN A 600 -23.40 -7.44 -21.93
C GLN A 600 -24.06 -7.31 -20.55
N ALA A 601 -24.90 -6.28 -20.39
CA ALA A 601 -25.66 -6.09 -19.16
C ALA A 601 -26.60 -7.28 -18.94
N VAL A 602 -26.53 -7.89 -17.76
CA VAL A 602 -27.33 -9.06 -17.37
C VAL A 602 -27.32 -9.18 -15.85
N THR A 603 -28.40 -9.69 -15.28
CA THR A 603 -28.42 -10.14 -13.88
C THR A 603 -28.41 -11.66 -13.85
N VAL A 604 -27.38 -12.28 -13.28
CA VAL A 604 -27.34 -13.71 -12.98
C VAL A 604 -27.50 -13.88 -11.48
N ARG A 605 -28.58 -14.53 -11.05
CA ARG A 605 -28.87 -14.72 -9.62
C ARG A 605 -29.27 -16.16 -9.30
N ALA A 606 -28.86 -16.63 -8.14
CA ALA A 606 -29.48 -17.81 -7.56
C ALA A 606 -30.98 -17.57 -7.31
N ALA A 607 -31.80 -18.57 -7.59
CA ALA A 607 -33.19 -18.54 -7.20
C ALA A 607 -33.33 -18.46 -5.67
N PRO A 608 -34.40 -17.84 -5.13
CA PRO A 608 -34.54 -17.64 -3.70
C PRO A 608 -34.42 -18.94 -2.89
N GLY A 609 -33.48 -18.98 -1.93
CA GLY A 609 -33.22 -20.14 -1.08
C GLY A 609 -32.43 -21.28 -1.73
N GLU A 610 -32.08 -21.16 -3.01
CA GLU A 610 -31.32 -22.17 -3.74
C GLU A 610 -29.80 -21.96 -3.60
N ALA A 611 -29.06 -23.07 -3.56
CA ALA A 611 -27.60 -23.05 -3.55
C ALA A 611 -27.06 -23.32 -4.96
N VAL A 612 -26.45 -22.31 -5.59
CA VAL A 612 -25.88 -22.41 -6.94
C VAL A 612 -24.36 -22.42 -6.85
N GLU A 613 -23.73 -23.50 -7.30
CA GLU A 613 -22.28 -23.62 -7.37
C GLU A 613 -21.81 -23.64 -8.83
N VAL A 614 -21.05 -22.63 -9.23
CA VAL A 614 -20.40 -22.53 -10.56
C VAL A 614 -18.93 -22.92 -10.41
N VAL A 615 -18.51 -23.96 -11.13
CA VAL A 615 -17.17 -24.53 -11.01
C VAL A 615 -16.49 -24.59 -12.37
N TRP A 616 -15.29 -24.01 -12.45
CA TRP A 616 -14.42 -24.19 -13.61
C TRP A 616 -13.09 -24.83 -13.22
N GLN A 617 -12.85 -26.01 -13.78
CA GLN A 617 -11.56 -26.71 -13.69
C GLN A 617 -10.94 -26.76 -15.08
N THR A 618 -9.83 -26.05 -15.27
CA THR A 618 -9.17 -25.91 -16.57
C THR A 618 -7.74 -26.43 -16.55
N GLN A 619 -7.24 -26.84 -17.72
CA GLN A 619 -5.82 -27.09 -17.96
C GLN A 619 -5.16 -25.94 -18.74
N ALA A 620 -5.97 -25.02 -19.28
CA ALA A 620 -5.49 -23.86 -20.03
C ALA A 620 -5.13 -22.70 -19.07
N PRO A 621 -4.11 -21.89 -19.41
CA PRO A 621 -3.86 -20.64 -18.72
C PRO A 621 -4.89 -19.57 -19.12
N TYR A 622 -5.05 -18.52 -18.30
CA TYR A 622 -5.88 -17.33 -18.58
C TYR A 622 -7.39 -17.60 -18.68
N GLU A 623 -7.92 -18.52 -17.87
CA GLU A 623 -9.35 -18.83 -17.89
C GLU A 623 -9.97 -18.73 -16.49
N ALA A 624 -10.65 -17.62 -16.22
CA ALA A 624 -11.45 -17.47 -15.02
C ALA A 624 -12.77 -18.26 -15.09
N THR A 625 -13.33 -18.64 -13.94
CA THR A 625 -14.67 -19.25 -13.87
C THR A 625 -15.73 -18.27 -14.34
N VAL A 626 -15.60 -17.01 -13.93
CA VAL A 626 -16.42 -15.91 -14.41
C VAL A 626 -15.53 -14.79 -14.92
N GLU A 627 -15.82 -14.31 -16.13
CA GLU A 627 -15.13 -13.19 -16.74
C GLU A 627 -16.15 -12.15 -17.20
N VAL A 628 -15.98 -10.93 -16.70
CA VAL A 628 -16.80 -9.78 -17.05
C VAL A 628 -15.93 -8.72 -17.71
N GLY A 629 -16.11 -8.56 -19.01
CA GLY A 629 -15.44 -7.52 -19.80
C GLY A 629 -16.19 -6.18 -19.78
N PRO A 630 -15.68 -5.18 -20.51
CA PRO A 630 -16.33 -3.87 -20.65
C PRO A 630 -17.74 -4.01 -21.24
N VAL A 631 -18.70 -3.28 -20.65
CA VAL A 631 -20.09 -3.23 -21.11
C VAL A 631 -20.39 -1.82 -21.64
N ALA A 632 -21.21 -1.72 -22.69
CA ALA A 632 -21.50 -0.45 -23.34
C ALA A 632 -22.32 0.50 -22.44
N GLY A 633 -21.89 1.77 -22.37
CA GLY A 633 -22.59 2.82 -21.63
C GLY A 633 -22.53 2.64 -20.12
N ASP A 634 -23.60 3.04 -19.42
CA ASP A 634 -23.72 2.95 -17.96
C ASP A 634 -24.31 1.61 -17.49
N ALA A 635 -24.33 0.60 -18.37
CA ALA A 635 -25.02 -0.65 -18.10
C ALA A 635 -24.23 -1.55 -17.14
N VAL A 636 -24.96 -2.28 -16.29
CA VAL A 636 -24.39 -3.02 -15.16
C VAL A 636 -24.57 -4.53 -15.34
N VAL A 637 -23.55 -5.29 -14.96
CA VAL A 637 -23.64 -6.75 -14.77
C VAL A 637 -23.86 -7.03 -13.29
N VAL A 638 -24.85 -7.85 -12.94
CA VAL A 638 -25.11 -8.24 -11.55
C VAL A 638 -24.95 -9.75 -11.40
N LEU A 639 -24.14 -10.17 -10.43
CA LEU A 639 -23.96 -11.56 -10.04
C LEU A 639 -24.36 -11.68 -8.57
N SER A 640 -25.35 -12.52 -8.25
CA SER A 640 -25.86 -12.60 -6.88
C SER A 640 -26.13 -14.02 -6.38
N GLY A 641 -25.71 -14.30 -5.14
CA GLY A 641 -26.00 -15.56 -4.46
C GLY A 641 -25.25 -16.78 -5.03
N LEU A 642 -24.12 -16.57 -5.70
CA LEU A 642 -23.38 -17.63 -6.38
C LEU A 642 -22.20 -18.12 -5.55
N ARG A 643 -21.99 -19.44 -5.50
CA ARG A 643 -20.74 -20.05 -5.04
C ARG A 643 -19.84 -20.28 -6.25
N ILE A 644 -18.71 -19.60 -6.34
CA ILE A 644 -17.81 -19.62 -7.49
C ILE A 644 -16.52 -20.32 -7.10
N ARG A 645 -16.17 -21.39 -7.82
CA ARG A 645 -15.00 -22.24 -7.54
C ARG A 645 -14.11 -22.35 -8.76
N HIS A 646 -12.83 -22.11 -8.58
CA HIS A 646 -11.84 -22.19 -9.66
C HIS A 646 -10.70 -23.16 -9.34
N SER A 647 -10.21 -23.86 -10.35
CA SER A 647 -9.01 -24.70 -10.27
C SER A 647 -8.27 -24.79 -11.61
N SER A 648 -6.96 -24.60 -11.59
CA SER A 648 -6.07 -24.73 -12.75
C SER A 648 -4.66 -25.22 -12.34
N PRO A 649 -3.88 -25.89 -13.21
CA PRO A 649 -2.46 -26.15 -12.94
C PRO A 649 -1.59 -24.88 -13.09
N SER A 650 -2.09 -23.82 -13.72
CA SER A 650 -1.35 -22.57 -13.97
C SER A 650 -1.68 -21.49 -12.93
N ILE A 651 -0.65 -20.78 -12.50
CA ILE A 651 -0.74 -19.60 -11.61
C ILE A 651 -0.80 -18.26 -12.40
N ALA A 652 -0.63 -18.29 -13.72
CA ALA A 652 -0.58 -17.07 -14.53
C ALA A 652 -2.00 -16.54 -14.79
N ASN A 653 -2.30 -15.37 -14.21
CA ASN A 653 -3.49 -14.55 -14.47
C ASN A 653 -4.83 -15.33 -14.38
N ASN A 654 -4.91 -16.25 -13.41
CA ASN A 654 -6.11 -17.03 -13.15
C ASN A 654 -6.81 -16.46 -11.91
N TYR A 655 -8.05 -16.03 -12.11
CA TYR A 655 -8.93 -15.52 -11.06
C TYR A 655 -10.14 -16.46 -10.99
N ALA A 656 -10.77 -16.65 -9.82
CA ALA A 656 -12.10 -17.26 -9.84
C ALA A 656 -13.11 -16.33 -10.53
N VAL A 657 -13.00 -15.03 -10.26
CA VAL A 657 -13.73 -13.97 -10.99
C VAL A 657 -12.75 -12.93 -11.51
N ARG A 658 -12.82 -12.65 -12.82
CA ARG A 658 -12.08 -11.57 -13.48
C ARG A 658 -13.01 -10.45 -13.90
N LEU A 659 -12.74 -9.24 -13.45
CA LEU A 659 -13.47 -8.01 -13.78
C LEU A 659 -12.53 -7.05 -14.49
N GLU A 660 -12.76 -6.77 -15.78
CA GLU A 660 -11.88 -5.94 -16.61
C GLU A 660 -12.64 -4.74 -17.18
N GLY A 661 -12.25 -3.53 -16.77
CA GLY A 661 -12.76 -2.27 -17.31
C GLY A 661 -14.29 -2.13 -17.24
N CYS A 662 -14.94 -2.79 -16.28
CA CYS A 662 -16.39 -2.96 -16.25
C CYS A 662 -17.07 -2.31 -15.03
N ASN A 663 -18.40 -2.21 -15.09
CA ASN A 663 -19.26 -1.87 -13.98
C ASN A 663 -20.08 -3.11 -13.60
N ALA A 664 -19.51 -3.94 -12.72
CA ALA A 664 -20.12 -5.19 -12.26
C ALA A 664 -20.43 -5.12 -10.77
N VAL A 665 -21.55 -5.70 -10.36
CA VAL A 665 -21.95 -5.85 -8.95
C VAL A 665 -21.94 -7.33 -8.62
N LEU A 666 -21.12 -7.72 -7.65
CA LEU A 666 -21.14 -9.03 -7.01
C LEU A 666 -21.80 -8.86 -5.65
N ALA A 667 -22.88 -9.61 -5.38
CA ALA A 667 -23.64 -9.51 -4.14
C ALA A 667 -23.87 -10.87 -3.52
N ASP A 668 -23.54 -11.05 -2.24
CA ASP A 668 -23.84 -12.28 -1.50
C ASP A 668 -23.20 -13.54 -2.17
N CYS A 669 -22.03 -13.37 -2.77
CA CYS A 669 -21.28 -14.43 -3.45
C CYS A 669 -20.22 -15.04 -2.53
N ASP A 670 -19.96 -16.33 -2.71
CA ASP A 670 -18.93 -17.10 -1.99
C ASP A 670 -17.90 -17.61 -3.01
N ILE A 671 -16.63 -17.22 -2.88
CA ILE A 671 -15.62 -17.32 -3.94
C ILE A 671 -14.34 -17.98 -3.41
N SER A 672 -13.84 -18.98 -4.13
CA SER A 672 -12.55 -19.60 -3.83
C SER A 672 -11.81 -20.11 -5.08
N SER A 673 -10.49 -20.21 -4.97
CA SER A 673 -9.59 -20.54 -6.09
C SER A 673 -8.41 -21.41 -5.63
N THR A 674 -8.28 -22.63 -6.12
CA THR A 674 -7.18 -23.53 -5.72
C THR A 674 -5.83 -23.22 -6.40
N SER A 675 -5.81 -22.28 -7.35
CA SER A 675 -4.62 -21.99 -8.18
C SER A 675 -4.27 -20.52 -8.33
N GLY A 676 -5.21 -19.61 -8.05
CA GLY A 676 -5.10 -18.19 -8.36
C GLY A 676 -5.66 -17.28 -7.26
N ASP A 677 -5.92 -16.01 -7.61
CA ASP A 677 -6.65 -15.11 -6.70
C ASP A 677 -8.16 -15.42 -6.75
N GLY A 678 -8.90 -15.02 -5.71
CA GLY A 678 -10.36 -15.15 -5.70
C GLY A 678 -11.00 -14.20 -6.72
N VAL A 679 -10.74 -12.91 -6.57
CA VAL A 679 -11.25 -11.87 -7.49
C VAL A 679 -10.11 -10.99 -7.99
N GLY A 680 -9.97 -10.88 -9.31
CA GLY A 680 -9.08 -9.94 -9.98
C GLY A 680 -9.87 -8.78 -10.58
N ILE A 681 -9.54 -7.56 -10.18
CA ILE A 681 -10.17 -6.33 -10.68
C ILE A 681 -9.12 -5.49 -11.42
N GLU A 682 -9.37 -5.23 -12.69
CA GLU A 682 -8.47 -4.47 -13.57
C GLU A 682 -9.23 -3.28 -14.15
N GLY A 683 -9.12 -2.10 -13.50
CA GLY A 683 -9.85 -0.90 -13.91
C GLY A 683 -11.36 -0.91 -13.58
N GLY A 684 -12.08 0.06 -14.12
CA GLY A 684 -13.54 0.18 -13.93
C GLY A 684 -13.98 0.61 -12.53
N THR A 685 -15.27 0.41 -12.24
CA THR A 685 -15.92 0.74 -10.97
C THR A 685 -16.78 -0.43 -10.43
N PRO A 686 -16.24 -1.66 -10.35
CA PRO A 686 -17.01 -2.79 -9.84
C PRO A 686 -17.29 -2.68 -8.35
N GLN A 687 -18.34 -3.36 -7.90
CA GLN A 687 -18.79 -3.37 -6.52
C GLN A 687 -18.88 -4.81 -6.03
N LEU A 688 -18.29 -5.11 -4.87
CA LEU A 688 -18.51 -6.35 -4.15
C LEU A 688 -19.23 -5.99 -2.85
N ALA A 689 -20.38 -6.62 -2.61
CA ALA A 689 -21.22 -6.39 -1.44
C ALA A 689 -21.51 -7.72 -0.74
N ARG A 690 -21.16 -7.84 0.54
CA ARG A 690 -21.42 -9.04 1.36
C ARG A 690 -20.89 -10.34 0.74
N CYS A 691 -19.78 -10.24 0.00
CA CYS A 691 -19.11 -11.41 -0.58
C CYS A 691 -18.11 -12.03 0.42
N ALA A 692 -18.00 -13.35 0.40
CA ALA A 692 -16.96 -14.10 1.09
C ALA A 692 -15.92 -14.62 0.09
N VAL A 693 -14.65 -14.24 0.26
CA VAL A 693 -13.55 -14.68 -0.60
C VAL A 693 -12.50 -15.38 0.26
N HIS A 694 -12.34 -16.68 0.05
CA HIS A 694 -11.59 -17.50 0.99
C HIS A 694 -10.81 -18.64 0.35
N HIS A 695 -9.82 -19.14 1.09
CA HIS A 695 -9.06 -20.34 0.72
C HIS A 695 -8.45 -20.27 -0.70
N CYS A 696 -8.06 -19.06 -1.12
CA CYS A 696 -7.42 -18.86 -2.42
C CYS A 696 -5.93 -19.20 -2.35
N ALA A 697 -5.40 -19.84 -3.40
CA ALA A 697 -3.98 -20.19 -3.48
C ALA A 697 -3.06 -18.97 -3.65
N ARG A 698 -3.63 -17.78 -3.87
CA ARG A 698 -2.93 -16.50 -3.89
C ARG A 698 -3.67 -15.47 -3.02
N HIS A 699 -4.03 -14.30 -3.55
CA HIS A 699 -4.72 -13.25 -2.82
C HIS A 699 -6.23 -13.55 -2.74
N GLY A 700 -6.92 -12.99 -1.76
CA GLY A 700 -8.39 -13.00 -1.75
C GLY A 700 -8.90 -12.13 -2.90
N VAL A 701 -8.67 -10.83 -2.81
CA VAL A 701 -8.98 -9.86 -3.87
C VAL A 701 -7.73 -9.11 -4.29
N ALA A 702 -7.53 -8.95 -5.59
CA ALA A 702 -6.46 -8.14 -6.16
C ALA A 702 -7.05 -7.03 -7.04
N VAL A 703 -6.73 -5.77 -6.72
CA VAL A 703 -7.25 -4.58 -7.39
C VAL A 703 -6.10 -3.81 -8.05
N PHE A 704 -6.22 -3.61 -9.36
CA PHE A 704 -5.23 -2.94 -10.20
C PHE A 704 -5.87 -1.76 -10.93
N GLY A 705 -5.09 -0.70 -11.18
CA GLY A 705 -5.47 0.33 -12.15
C GLY A 705 -5.69 -0.26 -13.55
N ASP A 706 -6.26 0.50 -14.48
CA ASP A 706 -6.50 0.05 -15.86
C ASP A 706 -5.25 0.11 -16.75
N LEU A 707 -5.23 -0.73 -17.80
CA LEU A 707 -4.10 -0.94 -18.73
C LEU A 707 -3.58 0.36 -19.39
N TYR A 708 -4.37 1.43 -19.34
CA TYR A 708 -4.12 2.73 -19.97
C TYR A 708 -3.75 3.83 -18.98
N GLY A 709 -3.71 3.54 -17.68
CA GLY A 709 -3.39 4.49 -16.61
C GLY A 709 -4.59 5.26 -16.05
N GLY A 710 -5.82 4.86 -16.38
CA GLY A 710 -7.01 5.21 -15.59
C GLY A 710 -7.02 4.44 -14.27
N GLY A 711 -7.42 5.10 -13.19
CA GLY A 711 -7.53 4.46 -11.88
C GLY A 711 -8.66 3.41 -11.84
N CYS A 712 -8.60 2.49 -10.88
CA CYS A 712 -9.72 1.65 -10.50
C CYS A 712 -10.38 2.23 -9.25
N SER A 713 -11.70 2.40 -9.27
CA SER A 713 -12.48 2.90 -8.12
C SER A 713 -13.51 1.86 -7.69
N ALA A 714 -13.03 0.65 -7.40
CA ALA A 714 -13.87 -0.44 -6.90
C ALA A 714 -14.46 -0.10 -5.52
N VAL A 715 -15.65 -0.64 -5.24
CA VAL A 715 -16.29 -0.54 -3.92
C VAL A 715 -16.37 -1.95 -3.32
N LEU A 716 -15.85 -2.11 -2.11
CA LEU A 716 -15.84 -3.38 -1.36
C LEU A 716 -16.55 -3.10 -0.03
N ASP A 717 -17.78 -3.58 0.13
CA ASP A 717 -18.63 -3.27 1.28
C ASP A 717 -19.14 -4.53 1.99
N GLY A 718 -18.87 -4.64 3.28
CA GLY A 718 -19.36 -5.76 4.09
C GLY A 718 -18.81 -7.13 3.68
N CYS A 719 -17.65 -7.19 3.01
CA CYS A 719 -17.05 -8.43 2.51
C CYS A 719 -16.16 -9.12 3.56
N SER A 720 -15.94 -10.42 3.40
CA SER A 720 -14.95 -11.17 4.18
C SER A 720 -13.84 -11.75 3.30
N PHE A 721 -12.57 -11.50 3.65
CA PHE A 721 -11.39 -11.99 2.94
C PHE A 721 -10.53 -12.84 3.89
N GLN A 722 -10.68 -14.17 3.81
CA GLN A 722 -10.23 -15.08 4.88
C GLN A 722 -9.41 -16.26 4.37
N ASP A 723 -8.39 -16.66 5.15
CA ASP A 723 -7.62 -17.90 4.91
C ASP A 723 -7.01 -18.02 3.50
N ASN A 724 -6.67 -16.89 2.87
CA ASN A 724 -5.99 -16.89 1.56
C ASN A 724 -4.48 -17.04 1.75
N LYS A 725 -3.79 -17.69 0.80
CA LYS A 725 -2.37 -18.03 0.94
C LYS A 725 -1.45 -16.81 0.93
N LEU A 726 -1.82 -15.75 0.22
CA LEU A 726 -1.13 -14.46 0.19
C LEU A 726 -1.97 -13.42 0.93
N ASP A 727 -2.09 -12.20 0.40
CA ASP A 727 -2.79 -11.11 1.08
C ASP A 727 -4.31 -11.27 0.99
N GLY A 728 -5.04 -10.78 2.00
CA GLY A 728 -6.51 -10.74 1.96
C GLY A 728 -6.99 -9.81 0.85
N LEU A 729 -6.44 -8.60 0.82
CA LEU A 729 -6.67 -7.58 -0.21
C LEU A 729 -5.32 -6.99 -0.68
N LEU A 730 -5.03 -7.14 -1.97
CA LEU A 730 -3.90 -6.49 -2.64
C LEU A 730 -4.42 -5.32 -3.49
N VAL A 731 -3.85 -4.13 -3.33
CA VAL A 731 -4.17 -2.94 -4.13
C VAL A 731 -2.91 -2.38 -4.76
N ARG A 732 -2.92 -2.22 -6.09
CA ARG A 732 -1.73 -1.83 -6.86
C ARG A 732 -2.01 -0.90 -8.02
N ASP A 733 -0.93 -0.37 -8.59
CA ASP A 733 -0.89 0.27 -9.90
C ASP A 733 -1.85 1.46 -10.02
N GLY A 734 -1.91 2.29 -8.97
CA GLY A 734 -2.78 3.46 -8.90
C GLY A 734 -4.26 3.17 -8.64
N ALA A 735 -4.63 1.94 -8.26
CA ALA A 735 -5.99 1.69 -7.81
C ALA A 735 -6.32 2.49 -6.53
N GLN A 736 -7.58 2.93 -6.43
CA GLN A 736 -8.14 3.65 -5.29
C GLN A 736 -9.53 3.09 -4.92
N PRO A 737 -9.61 1.86 -4.37
CA PRO A 737 -10.88 1.31 -3.92
C PRO A 737 -11.43 2.05 -2.69
N ALA A 738 -12.75 1.97 -2.51
CA ALA A 738 -13.41 2.24 -1.24
C ALA A 738 -13.73 0.92 -0.55
N VAL A 739 -13.18 0.71 0.64
CA VAL A 739 -13.28 -0.53 1.40
C VAL A 739 -13.89 -0.25 2.76
N THR A 740 -15.12 -0.72 2.96
CA THR A 740 -15.92 -0.41 4.15
C THR A 740 -16.48 -1.66 4.79
N ALA A 741 -16.52 -1.68 6.12
CA ALA A 741 -17.15 -2.73 6.91
C ALA A 741 -16.69 -4.17 6.57
N CYS A 742 -15.46 -4.35 6.07
CA CYS A 742 -14.94 -5.66 5.68
C CYS A 742 -14.21 -6.36 6.83
N GLU A 743 -14.23 -7.70 6.81
CA GLU A 743 -13.46 -8.56 7.71
C GLU A 743 -12.30 -9.23 6.96
N ILE A 744 -11.06 -8.91 7.32
CA ILE A 744 -9.86 -9.39 6.63
C ILE A 744 -8.96 -10.14 7.61
N ASN A 745 -9.02 -11.47 7.60
CA ASN A 745 -8.38 -12.27 8.64
C ASN A 745 -7.78 -13.61 8.18
N GLY A 746 -6.85 -14.16 8.96
CA GLY A 746 -6.29 -15.50 8.72
C GLY A 746 -5.45 -15.66 7.45
N ASN A 747 -5.11 -14.57 6.74
CA ASN A 747 -4.40 -14.67 5.47
C ASN A 747 -2.89 -14.89 5.67
N GLY A 748 -2.25 -15.65 4.77
CA GLY A 748 -0.82 -16.00 4.81
C GLY A 748 0.12 -14.84 4.46
N GLY A 749 -0.41 -13.76 3.89
CA GLY A 749 0.25 -12.49 3.65
C GLY A 749 -0.14 -11.42 4.67
N TRP A 750 -0.36 -10.21 4.17
CA TRP A 750 -0.96 -9.09 4.88
C TRP A 750 -2.48 -9.17 4.83
N GLY A 751 -3.16 -8.51 5.77
CA GLY A 751 -4.59 -8.28 5.59
C GLY A 751 -4.82 -7.39 4.36
N LEU A 752 -4.23 -6.20 4.39
CA LEU A 752 -4.24 -5.23 3.31
C LEU A 752 -2.80 -4.91 2.87
N GLU A 753 -2.47 -5.11 1.60
CA GLU A 753 -1.21 -4.65 1.02
C GLU A 753 -1.47 -3.59 -0.06
N LEU A 754 -0.86 -2.41 0.11
CA LEU A 754 -0.89 -1.30 -0.85
C LEU A 754 0.47 -1.16 -1.52
N ARG A 755 0.55 -1.21 -2.86
CA ARG A 755 1.79 -0.92 -3.60
C ARG A 755 1.53 0.07 -4.71
N ASP A 756 2.09 1.28 -4.58
CA ASP A 756 1.80 2.37 -5.53
C ASP A 756 0.29 2.61 -5.73
N ALA A 757 -0.46 2.57 -4.63
CA ALA A 757 -1.92 2.64 -4.65
C ALA A 757 -2.46 3.36 -3.40
N GLY A 758 -3.72 3.78 -3.49
CA GLY A 758 -4.42 4.49 -2.42
C GLY A 758 -5.83 3.93 -2.22
N GLY A 759 -6.74 4.76 -1.72
CA GLY A 759 -8.13 4.39 -1.48
C GLY A 759 -8.66 4.92 -0.15
N SER A 760 -9.91 4.58 0.15
CA SER A 760 -10.52 4.83 1.46
C SER A 760 -10.79 3.50 2.16
N PHE A 761 -10.41 3.42 3.43
CA PHE A 761 -10.48 2.19 4.21
C PHE A 761 -11.05 2.55 5.58
N ALA A 762 -12.32 2.24 5.82
CA ALA A 762 -13.01 2.59 7.05
C ALA A 762 -13.87 1.44 7.58
N ASP A 763 -14.02 1.39 8.89
CA ASP A 763 -14.82 0.41 9.62
C ASP A 763 -14.45 -1.06 9.37
N ASN A 764 -13.22 -1.32 8.90
CA ASN A 764 -12.76 -2.68 8.63
C ASN A 764 -12.17 -3.32 9.89
N THR A 765 -12.29 -4.64 9.99
CA THR A 765 -11.62 -5.45 11.02
C THR A 765 -10.54 -6.30 10.36
N ILE A 766 -9.28 -6.03 10.68
CA ILE A 766 -8.11 -6.68 10.07
C ILE A 766 -7.28 -7.36 11.16
N SER A 767 -7.29 -8.68 11.18
CA SER A 767 -6.71 -9.45 12.29
C SER A 767 -6.16 -10.82 11.92
N GLY A 768 -5.16 -11.33 12.62
CA GLY A 768 -4.69 -12.72 12.47
C GLY A 768 -4.00 -13.02 11.14
N ASN A 769 -3.57 -12.00 10.39
CA ASN A 769 -2.84 -12.16 9.14
C ASN A 769 -1.34 -12.36 9.42
N ALA A 770 -0.70 -13.28 8.71
CA ALA A 770 0.62 -13.80 9.05
C ALA A 770 1.71 -12.72 9.05
N LYS A 771 1.73 -11.85 8.03
CA LYS A 771 2.72 -10.75 7.92
C LYS A 771 2.32 -9.51 8.72
N GLY A 772 1.03 -9.27 8.88
CA GLY A 772 0.47 -8.18 9.69
C GLY A 772 -0.83 -7.63 9.13
N SER A 773 -1.42 -6.64 9.80
CA SER A 773 -2.73 -6.11 9.39
C SER A 773 -2.63 -5.34 8.08
N VAL A 774 -1.79 -4.30 8.02
CA VAL A 774 -1.66 -3.45 6.83
C VAL A 774 -0.19 -3.27 6.49
N ALA A 775 0.14 -3.40 5.21
CA ALA A 775 1.42 -2.99 4.66
C ALA A 775 1.24 -2.02 3.49
N TYR A 776 2.20 -1.11 3.36
CA TYR A 776 2.22 -0.16 2.26
C TYR A 776 3.64 0.09 1.76
N ALA A 777 3.79 0.10 0.44
CA ALA A 777 5.00 0.55 -0.26
C ALA A 777 4.65 1.84 -0.99
N LEU A 778 5.16 2.97 -0.47
CA LEU A 778 4.94 4.27 -1.09
C LEU A 778 5.95 4.45 -2.22
N LEU A 779 5.44 4.77 -3.40
CA LEU A 779 6.22 5.61 -4.29
C LEU A 779 6.18 7.04 -3.72
N PHE A 780 5.13 7.88 -3.78
CA PHE A 780 5.23 9.25 -3.19
C PHE A 780 3.96 10.01 -2.72
N GLU A 781 2.91 9.36 -2.18
CA GLU A 781 1.99 10.04 -1.23
C GLU A 781 1.84 9.21 0.05
N GLU A 782 1.64 9.87 1.19
CA GLU A 782 1.26 9.20 2.43
C GLU A 782 -0.12 8.56 2.22
N VAL A 783 -0.20 7.22 2.17
CA VAL A 783 -1.40 6.55 2.67
C VAL A 783 -1.70 7.21 4.00
N ASP A 784 -2.92 7.73 4.20
CA ASP A 784 -3.30 8.35 5.48
C ASP A 784 -3.37 7.24 6.54
N THR A 785 -2.18 6.85 7.01
CA THR A 785 -1.99 5.77 7.95
C THR A 785 -2.62 6.13 9.30
N ALA A 786 -2.76 7.43 9.60
CA ALA A 786 -3.48 7.88 10.78
C ALA A 786 -4.97 7.56 10.66
N ARG A 787 -5.62 7.88 9.54
CA ARG A 787 -7.01 7.45 9.29
C ARG A 787 -7.14 5.94 9.19
N MET A 788 -6.20 5.26 8.53
CA MET A 788 -6.17 3.79 8.48
C MET A 788 -6.18 3.17 9.87
N VAL A 789 -5.43 3.75 10.82
CA VAL A 789 -5.37 3.26 12.21
C VAL A 789 -6.62 3.66 13.02
N VAL A 790 -7.17 4.86 12.80
CA VAL A 790 -8.29 5.38 13.59
C VAL A 790 -9.64 4.82 13.14
N GLU A 791 -9.82 4.63 11.83
CA GLU A 791 -11.07 4.20 11.22
C GLU A 791 -11.19 2.67 11.14
N ASN A 792 -10.15 1.90 11.48
CA ASN A 792 -10.17 0.44 11.38
C ASN A 792 -9.74 -0.24 12.68
N LYS A 793 -10.21 -1.47 12.90
CA LYS A 793 -9.79 -2.34 14.00
C LYS A 793 -8.64 -3.22 13.52
N LEU A 794 -7.42 -2.86 13.90
CA LEU A 794 -6.20 -3.57 13.54
C LEU A 794 -5.63 -4.29 14.76
N ASP A 795 -5.29 -5.57 14.62
CA ASP A 795 -4.59 -6.33 15.68
C ASP A 795 -3.08 -6.10 15.71
N ARG A 796 -2.51 -5.54 14.63
CA ARG A 796 -1.10 -5.21 14.47
C ARG A 796 -0.93 -3.83 13.83
N PRO A 797 0.23 -3.19 14.00
CA PRO A 797 0.51 -1.88 13.41
C PRO A 797 0.45 -1.88 11.88
N VAL A 798 0.35 -0.68 11.31
CA VAL A 798 0.55 -0.46 9.87
C VAL A 798 2.06 -0.45 9.58
N HIS A 799 2.49 -1.22 8.58
CA HIS A 799 3.90 -1.39 8.22
C HIS A 799 4.26 -0.71 6.89
N SER A 800 5.32 0.10 6.90
CA SER A 800 5.95 0.56 5.65
C SER A 800 6.93 -0.49 5.13
N LEU A 801 6.81 -0.87 3.85
CA LEU A 801 7.70 -1.83 3.20
C LEU A 801 9.00 -1.21 2.64
N GLY A 802 9.20 0.10 2.84
CA GLY A 802 10.33 0.84 2.23
C GLY A 802 10.12 1.14 0.74
N ARG A 803 10.90 2.07 0.19
CA ARG A 803 10.89 2.35 -1.27
C ARG A 803 11.59 1.21 -2.00
N VAL A 804 10.90 0.58 -2.95
CA VAL A 804 11.50 -0.36 -3.92
C VAL A 804 12.28 0.42 -4.96
#